data_AF-A0A285J9W0-F1
#
_entry.id   AF-A0A285J9W0-F1
#
_cell.length_a   1.000
_cell.length_b   1.000
_cell.length_c   1.000
_cell.angle_alpha   90.00
_cell.angle_beta   90.00
_cell.angle_gamma   90.00
#
_symmetry.space_group_name_H-M   'P 1'
#
loop_
_entity.id
_entity.type
_entity.pdbx_description
1 polymer ?
#
loop_
_entity_poly.entity_id
_entity_poly.type
_entity_poly.pdbx_seq_one_letter_code
_entity_poly.pdbx_strand_id
1 'polypeptide(L)'
;MQADAADSFQGTEVSPDHPQPLHFYNAGFLRQKRVRRILELSGYQLTLGKPGPDGLIGVWGHSPYAGRGEAMAAKTGAGLLRIEDAFLRSLHPGRVGEAPIGLTLDRSGCHFDGSQPSDLETLLKTHPFDDAHLLSRTRGLVSRMKEAGLSKYAATDPWLPLPKPGYVLVIDQVRGDASVRLGGGDANSFREMLYWAQEDHPGARVVIKTHPETARGKRKGYYGPADVEAAAPGRISLVDGPVCPWALMEGAVAVYTVSSQLGFEAILAGHRPRVFGLPFYAGWGLSDDRHPLLPGPSRRGRNLTTTQLAAGALVLYPRWYDPYHDRLTSAEEASEALIAQARAWREDRRGWRAENVRLWKRKHFQEFFGQQKSVVFGAQKGKERRMTWGPARDGAVGVEDGFLRSRGLGAELVPPLSLTLDDLGIYYDPRRESRLEHMITARARLRPDQAERAERLIARIREAGLSKYNTGGTVELPKLRPGRRVLVPGQVEDDASIQLGAGPVSTNLELLQAVRRVEPDAVLLYKPHPDVERGLRPGRITQDEAMKYADAVLTETDPAALLGQVDAVWTMTSLMGFEALLRGVDVICTGLPFYAGWGLTRDLDHVPRRRVRVSLEGLVHAALIDYPRYFDPVTRQPCPVEVAVDRLQDSETGPARPALRILAKAQGLLASRADLWR
;
A
#
# COMPACT_ATOMS: atom_id res chain seq x y z
N MET A 1 8.88 16.94 -9.84
CA MET A 1 7.88 16.38 -8.91
C MET A 1 6.93 17.47 -8.42
N GLN A 2 6.20 18.11 -9.34
CA GLN A 2 5.21 19.16 -9.04
C GLN A 2 3.95 19.09 -9.92
N ALA A 3 3.85 18.09 -10.81
CA ALA A 3 2.80 18.01 -11.82
C ALA A 3 1.56 17.19 -11.41
N ASP A 4 1.64 16.29 -10.42
CA ASP A 4 0.52 15.38 -10.09
C ASP A 4 -0.41 15.85 -8.96
N ALA A 5 -0.04 16.91 -8.22
CA ALA A 5 -0.93 17.52 -7.23
C ALA A 5 -1.90 18.55 -7.86
N ALA A 6 -1.72 18.87 -9.14
CA ALA A 6 -2.42 19.93 -9.86
C ALA A 6 -3.82 19.53 -10.39
N ASP A 7 -4.17 18.25 -10.35
CA ASP A 7 -5.41 17.75 -10.98
C ASP A 7 -6.64 17.82 -10.06
N SER A 8 -6.54 18.38 -8.86
CA SER A 8 -7.70 18.49 -7.98
C SER A 8 -8.70 19.52 -8.54
N PHE A 9 -10.02 19.26 -8.46
CA PHE A 9 -11.04 20.16 -9.01
C PHE A 9 -10.83 21.59 -8.49
N GLN A 10 -10.62 22.52 -9.43
CA GLN A 10 -10.30 23.94 -9.22
C GLN A 10 -11.50 24.79 -8.78
N GLY A 11 -12.49 24.18 -8.14
CA GLY A 11 -13.75 24.84 -7.77
C GLY A 11 -13.61 26.06 -6.86
N THR A 12 -12.48 26.24 -6.19
CA THR A 12 -11.97 27.50 -5.61
C THR A 12 -10.59 27.21 -5.00
N GLU A 13 -9.49 27.57 -5.67
CA GLU A 13 -8.17 27.55 -5.03
C GLU A 13 -8.07 28.71 -4.03
N VAL A 14 -8.00 28.37 -2.75
CA VAL A 14 -7.48 29.29 -1.73
C VAL A 14 -5.98 29.06 -1.70
N SER A 15 -5.20 30.07 -2.08
CA SER A 15 -3.74 29.94 -2.05
C SER A 15 -3.26 29.68 -0.62
N PRO A 16 -2.34 28.72 -0.39
CA PRO A 16 -1.69 28.54 0.90
C PRO A 16 -0.99 29.82 1.40
N ASP A 17 -0.54 30.68 0.48
CA ASP A 17 0.16 31.93 0.78
C ASP A 17 -0.81 33.02 1.32
N HIS A 18 -2.12 32.85 1.07
CA HIS A 18 -3.17 33.74 1.53
C HIS A 18 -4.32 32.93 2.13
N PRO A 19 -4.13 32.35 3.33
CA PRO A 19 -5.09 31.44 3.91
C PRO A 19 -6.41 32.15 4.23
N GLN A 20 -7.52 31.56 3.80
CA GLN A 20 -8.85 32.09 4.05
C GLN A 20 -9.30 31.75 5.48
N PRO A 21 -9.75 32.73 6.29
CA PRO A 21 -10.30 32.46 7.62
C PRO A 21 -11.55 31.58 7.54
N LEU A 22 -11.51 30.44 8.23
CA LEU A 22 -12.60 29.47 8.33
C LEU A 22 -13.10 29.43 9.77
N HIS A 23 -14.26 30.06 10.01
CA HIS A 23 -14.85 30.13 11.34
C HIS A 23 -15.48 28.80 11.71
N PHE A 24 -15.38 28.36 12.96
CA PHE A 24 -16.00 27.11 13.40
C PHE A 24 -16.66 27.24 14.77
N TYR A 25 -17.73 26.47 14.98
CA TYR A 25 -18.55 26.50 16.20
C TYR A 25 -18.66 25.12 16.86
N ASN A 26 -17.74 24.21 16.53
CA ASN A 26 -17.63 22.87 17.07
C ASN A 26 -16.19 22.56 17.49
N ALA A 27 -15.99 22.17 18.76
CA ALA A 27 -14.68 21.78 19.31
C ALA A 27 -14.03 20.59 18.60
N GLY A 28 -14.77 19.80 17.82
CA GLY A 28 -14.23 18.71 17.00
C GLY A 28 -13.11 19.14 16.05
N PHE A 29 -13.19 20.35 15.49
CA PHE A 29 -12.15 20.89 14.61
C PHE A 29 -10.84 21.24 15.35
N LEU A 30 -10.91 21.49 16.66
CA LEU A 30 -9.72 21.72 17.49
C LEU A 30 -9.01 20.43 17.91
N ARG A 31 -9.78 19.36 18.14
CA ARG A 31 -9.25 18.09 18.68
C ARG A 31 -8.71 17.15 17.60
N GLN A 32 -9.25 17.22 16.38
CA GLN A 32 -8.88 16.33 15.29
C GLN A 32 -7.67 16.87 14.51
N LYS A 33 -6.45 16.57 15.01
CA LYS A 33 -5.18 17.08 14.46
C LYS A 33 -5.07 16.93 12.94
N ARG A 34 -5.39 15.74 12.40
CA ARG A 34 -5.28 15.49 10.95
C ARG A 34 -6.33 16.25 10.14
N VAL A 35 -7.57 16.34 10.62
CA VAL A 35 -8.61 17.14 9.94
C VAL A 35 -8.17 18.60 9.85
N ARG A 36 -7.70 19.16 10.96
CA ARG A 36 -7.16 20.52 11.00
C ARG A 36 -6.01 20.68 10.00
N ARG A 37 -5.07 19.73 9.98
CA ARG A 37 -3.91 19.80 9.10
C ARG A 37 -4.28 19.75 7.62
N ILE A 38 -5.25 18.92 7.24
CA ILE A 38 -5.76 18.87 5.85
C ILE A 38 -6.41 20.21 5.47
N LEU A 39 -7.19 20.82 6.37
CA LEU A 39 -7.80 22.13 6.12
C LEU A 39 -6.74 23.23 5.97
N GLU A 40 -5.73 23.26 6.85
CA GLU A 40 -4.59 24.19 6.75
C GLU A 40 -3.87 24.05 5.41
N LEU A 41 -3.52 22.83 5.02
CA LEU A 41 -2.86 22.55 3.73
C LEU A 41 -3.76 22.83 2.53
N SER A 42 -5.08 22.84 2.73
CA SER A 42 -6.07 23.23 1.70
C SER A 42 -6.35 24.74 1.67
N GLY A 43 -5.54 25.55 2.38
CA GLY A 43 -5.65 27.01 2.39
C GLY A 43 -6.62 27.59 3.43
N TYR A 44 -7.15 26.79 4.36
CA TYR A 44 -8.09 27.27 5.38
C TYR A 44 -7.44 27.46 6.74
N GLN A 45 -7.54 28.66 7.30
CA GLN A 45 -7.11 28.95 8.67
C GLN A 45 -8.29 28.84 9.64
N LEU A 46 -8.26 27.88 10.56
CA LEU A 46 -9.31 27.75 11.57
C LEU A 46 -9.32 28.94 12.53
N THR A 47 -10.43 29.67 12.57
CA THR A 47 -10.57 30.94 13.30
C THR A 47 -11.77 30.90 14.25
N LEU A 48 -11.61 31.49 15.44
CA LEU A 48 -12.71 31.76 16.37
C LEU A 48 -13.23 33.18 16.15
N GLY A 49 -14.52 33.40 16.38
CA GLY A 49 -15.13 34.72 16.28
C GLY A 49 -16.44 34.72 15.50
N LYS A 50 -16.86 35.90 15.03
CA LYS A 50 -18.04 36.08 14.19
C LYS A 50 -17.59 36.52 12.79
N PRO A 51 -17.93 35.77 11.72
CA PRO A 51 -17.58 36.17 10.36
C PRO A 51 -18.41 37.36 9.89
N GLY A 52 -17.86 38.12 8.94
CA GLY A 52 -18.63 39.05 8.10
C GLY A 52 -19.39 38.32 6.98
N PRO A 53 -20.17 39.04 6.15
CA PRO A 53 -20.93 38.48 5.04
C PRO A 53 -20.06 37.74 4.00
N ASP A 54 -18.85 38.23 3.73
CA ASP A 54 -17.90 37.58 2.81
C ASP A 54 -17.06 36.48 3.50
N GLY A 55 -17.35 36.20 4.78
CA GLY A 55 -16.66 35.19 5.57
C GLY A 55 -17.14 33.77 5.28
N LEU A 56 -16.38 32.78 5.79
CA LEU A 56 -16.68 31.36 5.61
C LEU A 56 -16.79 30.66 6.97
N ILE A 57 -17.76 29.77 7.11
CA ILE A 57 -17.98 28.94 8.30
C ILE A 57 -17.84 27.45 7.95
N GLY A 58 -16.95 26.75 8.64
CA GLY A 58 -16.75 25.31 8.52
C GLY A 58 -17.74 24.52 9.38
N VAL A 59 -18.44 23.57 8.76
CA VAL A 59 -19.37 22.64 9.43
C VAL A 59 -19.09 21.21 9.01
N TRP A 60 -19.25 20.25 9.93
CA TRP A 60 -19.12 18.83 9.60
C TRP A 60 -20.43 18.29 9.04
N GLY A 61 -20.47 18.07 7.72
CA GLY A 61 -21.63 17.64 6.96
C GLY A 61 -22.95 18.26 7.45
N HIS A 62 -23.93 17.39 7.73
CA HIS A 62 -25.17 17.72 8.44
C HIS A 62 -25.23 17.04 9.81
N SER A 63 -24.10 17.04 10.53
CA SER A 63 -24.05 16.50 11.90
C SER A 63 -24.97 17.29 12.84
N PRO A 64 -25.39 16.71 13.98
CA PRO A 64 -26.18 17.45 15.00
C PRO A 64 -25.50 18.73 15.51
N TYR A 65 -24.18 18.84 15.35
CA TYR A 65 -23.40 20.01 15.76
C TYR A 65 -23.30 21.08 14.65
N ALA A 66 -23.68 20.77 13.41
CA ALA A 66 -23.65 21.70 12.28
C ALA A 66 -24.64 22.87 12.47
N GLY A 67 -25.78 22.63 13.14
CA GLY A 67 -26.84 23.63 13.32
C GLY A 67 -26.38 24.95 13.95
N ARG A 68 -25.34 24.94 14.81
CA ARG A 68 -24.76 26.18 15.35
C ARG A 68 -24.05 27.01 14.29
N GLY A 69 -23.29 26.36 13.41
CA GLY A 69 -22.61 27.03 12.30
C GLY A 69 -23.60 27.49 11.25
N GLU A 70 -24.62 26.69 10.94
CA GLU A 70 -25.70 27.03 10.00
C GLU A 70 -26.51 28.24 10.48
N ALA A 71 -26.91 28.26 11.77
CA ALA A 71 -27.60 29.40 12.36
C ALA A 71 -26.73 30.68 12.33
N MET A 72 -25.41 30.54 12.52
CA MET A 72 -24.51 31.68 12.41
C MET A 72 -24.38 32.17 10.96
N ALA A 73 -24.24 31.27 9.99
CA ALA A 73 -24.20 31.60 8.57
C ALA A 73 -25.46 32.40 8.18
N ALA A 74 -26.64 31.92 8.56
CA ALA A 74 -27.90 32.61 8.34
C ALA A 74 -27.95 33.99 9.01
N LYS A 75 -27.34 34.15 10.18
CA LYS A 75 -27.31 35.42 10.93
C LYS A 75 -26.33 36.44 10.35
N THR A 76 -25.20 35.99 9.78
CA THR A 76 -24.13 36.89 9.30
C THR A 76 -24.12 37.08 7.79
N GLY A 77 -24.83 36.24 7.04
CA GLY A 77 -24.73 36.15 5.59
C GLY A 77 -23.46 35.42 5.11
N ALA A 78 -22.69 34.81 6.01
CA ALA A 78 -21.44 34.13 5.68
C ALA A 78 -21.71 32.84 4.88
N GLY A 79 -20.78 32.48 4.00
CA GLY A 79 -20.79 31.19 3.29
C GLY A 79 -20.57 30.00 4.22
N LEU A 80 -20.95 28.81 3.75
CA LEU A 80 -20.68 27.54 4.43
C LEU A 80 -19.64 26.73 3.66
N LEU A 81 -18.76 26.06 4.41
CA LEU A 81 -17.91 24.98 3.92
C LEU A 81 -18.30 23.70 4.67
N ARG A 82 -18.90 22.75 3.95
CA ARG A 82 -19.24 21.43 4.48
C ARG A 82 -18.04 20.50 4.32
N ILE A 83 -17.59 19.99 5.45
CA ILE A 83 -16.43 19.12 5.57
C ILE A 83 -16.94 17.72 5.90
N GLU A 84 -16.48 16.72 5.16
CA GLU A 84 -16.81 15.32 5.38
C GLU A 84 -15.61 14.40 5.13
N ASP A 85 -15.73 13.16 5.62
CA ASP A 85 -14.76 12.12 5.28
C ASP A 85 -14.78 11.83 3.77
N ALA A 86 -13.60 11.70 3.16
CA ALA A 86 -13.49 11.22 1.78
C ALA A 86 -14.00 9.77 1.61
N PHE A 87 -14.20 9.38 0.35
CA PHE A 87 -14.73 8.05 0.01
C PHE A 87 -13.80 6.90 0.42
N LEU A 88 -12.49 7.14 0.50
CA LEU A 88 -11.56 6.32 1.29
C LEU A 88 -11.22 7.09 2.56
N ARG A 89 -11.33 6.42 3.71
CA ARG A 89 -11.15 7.11 5.00
C ARG A 89 -9.96 6.57 5.77
N SER A 90 -10.01 5.32 6.21
CA SER A 90 -9.08 4.76 7.19
C SER A 90 -9.31 3.24 7.35
N LEU A 91 -8.70 2.58 8.33
CA LEU A 91 -8.96 1.15 8.61
C LEU A 91 -10.35 0.95 9.21
N HIS A 92 -10.71 1.77 10.18
CA HIS A 92 -11.94 1.70 10.96
C HIS A 92 -12.70 3.03 10.96
N PRO A 93 -14.02 3.04 11.28
CA PRO A 93 -14.82 4.27 11.35
C PRO A 93 -14.30 5.33 12.32
N GLY A 94 -14.51 6.61 12.02
CA GLY A 94 -13.96 7.73 12.82
C GLY A 94 -14.32 7.74 14.30
N ARG A 95 -15.49 7.18 14.66
CA ARG A 95 -15.92 7.03 16.04
C ARG A 95 -15.11 6.00 16.86
N VAL A 96 -14.13 5.31 16.27
CA VAL A 96 -13.11 4.55 17.01
C VAL A 96 -11.75 5.27 17.11
N GLY A 97 -11.69 6.56 16.76
CA GLY A 97 -10.50 7.40 16.98
C GLY A 97 -9.49 7.44 15.82
N GLU A 98 -9.84 6.89 14.66
CA GLU A 98 -8.94 6.92 13.50
C GLU A 98 -9.08 8.20 12.67
N ALA A 99 -7.92 8.75 12.31
CA ALA A 99 -7.82 9.94 11.48
C ALA A 99 -8.10 9.60 10.00
N PRO A 100 -8.79 10.47 9.24
CA PRO A 100 -9.07 10.24 7.82
C PRO A 100 -7.81 10.42 6.96
N ILE A 101 -7.75 9.77 5.80
CA ILE A 101 -6.69 9.92 4.79
C ILE A 101 -7.05 10.96 3.71
N GLY A 102 -8.26 11.52 3.78
CA GLY A 102 -8.71 12.62 2.93
C GLY A 102 -10.03 13.19 3.41
N LEU A 103 -10.36 14.38 2.91
CA LEU A 103 -11.61 15.10 3.20
C LEU A 103 -12.30 15.53 1.91
N THR A 104 -13.63 15.64 1.94
CA THR A 104 -14.38 16.40 0.93
C THR A 104 -14.69 17.78 1.50
N LEU A 105 -14.44 18.82 0.71
CA LEU A 105 -14.66 20.22 1.08
C LEU A 105 -15.66 20.82 0.09
N ASP A 106 -16.90 21.06 0.52
CA ASP A 106 -18.01 21.44 -0.36
C ASP A 106 -18.60 22.78 0.06
N ARG A 107 -18.66 23.74 -0.87
CA ARG A 107 -19.19 25.09 -0.64
C ARG A 107 -20.65 25.24 -1.06
N SER A 108 -21.10 24.44 -2.03
CA SER A 108 -22.48 24.51 -2.54
C SER A 108 -23.47 23.75 -1.67
N GLY A 109 -23.06 22.62 -1.10
CA GLY A 109 -23.94 21.74 -0.36
C GLY A 109 -23.17 20.58 0.27
N CYS A 110 -23.67 19.35 0.11
CA CYS A 110 -22.97 18.15 0.53
C CYS A 110 -23.25 17.03 -0.47
N HIS A 111 -22.25 16.23 -0.85
CA HIS A 111 -22.41 15.22 -1.90
C HIS A 111 -23.58 14.23 -1.65
N PHE A 112 -23.91 13.91 -0.40
CA PHE A 112 -25.01 12.99 -0.08
C PHE A 112 -26.38 13.65 0.06
N ASP A 113 -26.47 14.98 -0.08
CA ASP A 113 -27.75 15.70 -0.06
C ASP A 113 -28.36 15.72 -1.46
N GLY A 114 -29.40 14.92 -1.67
CA GLY A 114 -30.09 14.82 -2.95
C GLY A 114 -31.00 16.01 -3.24
N SER A 115 -31.34 16.81 -2.23
CA SER A 115 -32.32 17.90 -2.33
C SER A 115 -31.77 19.17 -2.98
N GLN A 116 -30.45 19.32 -3.06
CA GLN A 116 -29.79 20.52 -3.57
C GLN A 116 -28.48 20.19 -4.31
N PRO A 117 -27.93 21.12 -5.13
CA PRO A 117 -26.60 20.96 -5.71
C PRO A 117 -25.47 20.85 -4.68
N SER A 118 -24.43 20.11 -5.08
CA SER A 118 -23.16 19.99 -4.39
C SER A 118 -22.03 20.28 -5.37
N ASP A 119 -20.84 20.60 -4.86
CA ASP A 119 -19.68 20.82 -5.72
C ASP A 119 -19.32 19.55 -6.53
N LEU A 120 -19.51 18.36 -5.94
CA LEU A 120 -19.34 17.10 -6.66
C LEU A 120 -20.34 16.97 -7.81
N GLU A 121 -21.62 17.29 -7.59
CA GLU A 121 -22.59 17.23 -8.66
C GLU A 121 -22.28 18.22 -9.78
N THR A 122 -21.89 19.45 -9.43
CA THR A 122 -21.45 20.45 -10.41
C THR A 122 -20.27 19.91 -11.22
N LEU A 123 -19.24 19.39 -10.56
CA LEU A 123 -18.09 18.76 -11.21
C LEU A 123 -18.50 17.65 -12.18
N LEU A 124 -19.32 16.71 -11.72
CA LEU A 124 -19.80 15.58 -12.55
C LEU A 124 -20.62 16.05 -13.75
N LYS A 125 -21.37 17.14 -13.60
CA LYS A 125 -22.19 17.72 -14.67
C LYS A 125 -21.35 18.47 -15.69
N THR A 126 -20.39 19.28 -15.27
CA THR A 126 -19.73 20.28 -16.14
C THR A 126 -18.35 19.87 -16.63
N HIS A 127 -17.62 19.02 -15.91
CA HIS A 127 -16.26 18.63 -16.31
C HIS A 127 -16.28 17.79 -17.60
N PRO A 128 -15.42 18.05 -18.59
CA PRO A 128 -15.49 17.38 -19.89
C PRO A 128 -15.16 15.88 -19.80
N PHE A 129 -14.19 15.52 -18.95
CA PHE A 129 -13.67 14.15 -18.82
C PHE A 129 -13.19 13.54 -20.16
N ASP A 130 -12.47 14.35 -20.93
CA ASP A 130 -11.84 14.00 -22.21
C ASP A 130 -10.33 13.76 -22.11
N ASP A 131 -9.71 14.03 -20.96
CA ASP A 131 -8.31 13.66 -20.69
C ASP A 131 -8.14 12.13 -20.52
N ALA A 132 -7.49 11.51 -21.50
CA ALA A 132 -7.19 10.08 -21.51
C ALA A 132 -6.27 9.66 -20.35
N HIS A 133 -5.37 10.53 -19.89
CA HIS A 133 -4.46 10.24 -18.79
C HIS A 133 -5.21 10.17 -17.46
N LEU A 134 -6.06 11.16 -17.13
CA LEU A 134 -6.98 11.13 -15.99
C LEU A 134 -7.82 9.84 -15.97
N LEU A 135 -8.43 9.48 -17.10
CA LEU A 135 -9.27 8.27 -17.19
C LEU A 135 -8.45 6.98 -17.07
N SER A 136 -7.20 6.97 -17.55
CA SER A 136 -6.29 5.83 -17.41
C SER A 136 -5.88 5.61 -15.95
N ARG A 137 -5.38 6.65 -15.26
CA ARG A 137 -5.01 6.54 -13.84
C ARG A 137 -6.19 6.19 -12.95
N THR A 138 -7.38 6.72 -13.26
CA THR A 138 -8.62 6.38 -12.53
C THR A 138 -8.96 4.89 -12.66
N ARG A 139 -8.82 4.29 -13.86
CA ARG A 139 -9.02 2.85 -14.04
C ARG A 139 -7.98 2.03 -13.27
N GLY A 140 -6.74 2.51 -13.24
CA GLY A 140 -5.65 1.96 -12.43
C GLY A 140 -6.01 1.96 -10.94
N LEU A 141 -6.40 3.12 -10.41
CA LEU A 141 -6.81 3.30 -9.02
C LEU A 141 -7.96 2.36 -8.63
N VAL A 142 -9.04 2.29 -9.43
CA VAL A 142 -10.17 1.39 -9.14
C VAL A 142 -9.74 -0.07 -9.18
N SER A 143 -8.92 -0.46 -10.15
CA SER A 143 -8.37 -1.83 -10.24
C SER A 143 -7.52 -2.16 -9.02
N ARG A 144 -6.71 -1.20 -8.56
CA ARG A 144 -5.84 -1.34 -7.40
C ARG A 144 -6.63 -1.42 -6.09
N MET A 145 -7.66 -0.59 -5.94
CA MET A 145 -8.62 -0.65 -4.82
C MET A 145 -9.28 -2.03 -4.74
N LYS A 146 -9.74 -2.56 -5.88
CA LYS A 146 -10.34 -3.90 -5.96
C LYS A 146 -9.34 -4.99 -5.57
N GLU A 147 -8.14 -4.98 -6.15
CA GLU A 147 -7.06 -5.94 -5.84
C GLU A 147 -6.72 -5.95 -4.35
N ALA A 148 -6.64 -4.77 -3.72
CA ALA A 148 -6.32 -4.66 -2.30
C ALA A 148 -7.53 -4.78 -1.36
N GLY A 149 -8.74 -4.90 -1.90
CA GLY A 149 -9.99 -4.94 -1.13
C GLY A 149 -10.24 -3.68 -0.29
N LEU A 150 -9.91 -2.51 -0.83
CA LEU A 150 -10.15 -1.21 -0.18
C LEU A 150 -11.62 -0.78 -0.33
N SER A 151 -12.23 -0.34 0.76
CA SER A 151 -13.51 0.35 0.79
C SER A 151 -13.34 1.60 1.66
N LYS A 152 -14.42 2.34 1.99
CA LYS A 152 -14.35 3.46 2.94
C LYS A 152 -13.56 3.12 4.20
N TYR A 153 -13.77 1.90 4.69
CA TYR A 153 -13.02 1.32 5.81
C TYR A 153 -12.26 0.08 5.33
N ALA A 154 -10.94 0.08 5.47
CA ALA A 154 -10.07 -0.94 4.90
C ALA A 154 -9.77 -2.13 5.83
N ALA A 155 -10.30 -2.15 7.06
CA ALA A 155 -10.18 -3.28 7.97
C ALA A 155 -11.13 -4.44 7.61
N THR A 156 -10.94 -4.99 6.43
CA THR A 156 -11.65 -6.15 5.89
C THR A 156 -10.78 -7.39 5.96
N ASP A 157 -11.38 -8.53 6.30
CA ASP A 157 -10.74 -9.84 6.39
C ASP A 157 -11.04 -10.66 5.11
N PRO A 158 -10.07 -10.78 4.18
CA PRO A 158 -10.28 -11.54 2.94
C PRO A 158 -10.33 -13.06 3.17
N TRP A 159 -9.98 -13.55 4.37
CA TRP A 159 -9.99 -14.98 4.69
C TRP A 159 -11.26 -15.42 5.43
N LEU A 160 -12.25 -14.54 5.61
CA LEU A 160 -13.55 -14.94 6.15
C LEU A 160 -14.36 -15.69 5.09
N PRO A 161 -15.13 -16.72 5.49
CA PRO A 161 -16.02 -17.40 4.57
C PRO A 161 -17.07 -16.42 4.03
N LEU A 162 -17.33 -16.51 2.73
CA LEU A 162 -18.36 -15.74 2.05
C LEU A 162 -19.59 -16.63 1.79
N PRO A 163 -20.79 -16.03 1.65
CA PRO A 163 -21.95 -16.76 1.18
C PRO A 163 -21.67 -17.40 -0.19
N LYS A 164 -22.18 -18.61 -0.43
CA LYS A 164 -22.13 -19.24 -1.76
C LYS A 164 -22.70 -18.27 -2.81
N PRO A 165 -22.06 -18.06 -3.98
CA PRO A 165 -22.54 -17.15 -5.03
C PRO A 165 -23.98 -17.41 -5.48
N GLY A 166 -24.58 -16.44 -6.18
CA GLY A 166 -25.96 -16.51 -6.69
C GLY A 166 -27.01 -15.90 -5.76
N TYR A 167 -26.63 -14.91 -4.95
CA TYR A 167 -27.53 -14.21 -4.02
C TYR A 167 -27.77 -12.76 -4.43
N VAL A 168 -28.84 -12.16 -3.91
CA VAL A 168 -29.07 -10.71 -3.97
C VAL A 168 -28.43 -10.07 -2.74
N LEU A 169 -27.62 -9.03 -2.96
CA LEU A 169 -26.99 -8.28 -1.89
C LEU A 169 -27.85 -7.06 -1.55
N VAL A 170 -28.33 -6.97 -0.31
CA VAL A 170 -29.04 -5.80 0.22
C VAL A 170 -28.11 -5.09 1.20
N ILE A 171 -27.90 -3.79 0.98
CA ILE A 171 -26.99 -3.00 1.80
C ILE A 171 -27.79 -2.29 2.91
N ASP A 172 -27.47 -2.58 4.16
CA ASP A 172 -27.99 -1.86 5.31
C ASP A 172 -27.21 -0.56 5.56
N GLN A 173 -27.82 0.37 6.30
CA GLN A 173 -27.19 1.60 6.77
C GLN A 173 -27.51 1.83 8.24
N VAL A 174 -26.80 2.78 8.85
CA VAL A 174 -27.09 3.15 10.22
C VAL A 174 -28.39 3.96 10.28
N ARG A 175 -29.23 3.68 11.29
CA ARG A 175 -30.44 4.47 11.53
C ARG A 175 -30.11 5.94 11.85
N GLY A 176 -30.83 6.86 11.20
CA GLY A 176 -30.61 8.30 11.35
C GLY A 176 -29.35 8.82 10.62
N ASP A 177 -28.78 8.04 9.72
CA ASP A 177 -27.75 8.52 8.79
C ASP A 177 -28.27 9.72 7.97
N ALA A 178 -27.48 10.79 7.93
CA ALA A 178 -27.84 12.00 7.21
C ALA A 178 -28.01 11.75 5.70
N SER A 179 -27.23 10.84 5.13
CA SER A 179 -27.34 10.45 3.72
C SER A 179 -28.65 9.73 3.39
N VAL A 180 -29.31 9.09 4.36
CA VAL A 180 -30.64 8.50 4.17
C VAL A 180 -31.66 9.63 4.11
N ARG A 181 -31.72 10.45 5.17
CA ARG A 181 -32.72 11.54 5.30
C ARG A 181 -32.62 12.57 4.18
N LEU A 182 -31.41 13.04 3.87
CA LEU A 182 -31.19 14.06 2.83
C LEU A 182 -31.14 13.46 1.42
N GLY A 183 -30.97 12.14 1.32
CA GLY A 183 -31.16 11.39 0.09
C GLY A 183 -32.64 11.05 -0.19
N GLY A 184 -33.60 11.64 0.53
CA GLY A 184 -35.03 11.36 0.35
C GLY A 184 -35.50 10.00 0.88
N GLY A 185 -34.61 9.20 1.48
CA GLY A 185 -34.95 7.90 2.05
C GLY A 185 -35.41 7.96 3.50
N ASP A 186 -36.15 6.95 3.91
CA ASP A 186 -36.59 6.75 5.29
C ASP A 186 -36.66 5.24 5.64
N ALA A 187 -37.26 4.89 6.78
CA ALA A 187 -37.42 3.49 7.16
C ALA A 187 -38.35 2.69 6.22
N ASN A 188 -39.30 3.35 5.54
CA ASN A 188 -40.13 2.69 4.52
C ASN A 188 -39.30 2.34 3.30
N SER A 189 -38.37 3.20 2.87
CA SER A 189 -37.46 2.91 1.76
C SER A 189 -36.67 1.62 1.97
N PHE A 190 -36.22 1.33 3.20
CA PHE A 190 -35.57 0.04 3.51
C PHE A 190 -36.55 -1.14 3.41
N ARG A 191 -37.75 -1.03 4.00
CA ARG A 191 -38.76 -2.10 3.91
C ARG A 191 -39.15 -2.39 2.47
N GLU A 192 -39.37 -1.35 1.68
CA GLU A 192 -39.68 -1.43 0.25
C GLU A 192 -38.51 -2.04 -0.53
N MET A 193 -37.27 -1.60 -0.28
CA MET A 193 -36.08 -2.17 -0.90
C MET A 193 -35.94 -3.68 -0.64
N LEU A 194 -36.19 -4.13 0.60
CA LEU A 194 -36.12 -5.57 0.94
C LEU A 194 -37.27 -6.36 0.31
N TYR A 195 -38.45 -5.77 0.19
CA TYR A 195 -39.58 -6.36 -0.53
C TYR A 195 -39.23 -6.56 -2.01
N TRP A 196 -38.82 -5.51 -2.72
CA TRP A 196 -38.46 -5.61 -4.14
C TRP A 196 -37.27 -6.52 -4.41
N ALA A 197 -36.27 -6.55 -3.51
CA ALA A 197 -35.16 -7.50 -3.63
C ALA A 197 -35.63 -8.97 -3.65
N GLN A 198 -36.75 -9.28 -2.98
CA GLN A 198 -37.34 -10.62 -2.98
C GLN A 198 -38.24 -10.84 -4.19
N GLU A 199 -39.06 -9.86 -4.56
CA GLU A 199 -39.98 -9.94 -5.70
C GLU A 199 -39.26 -9.98 -7.05
N ASP A 200 -38.23 -9.15 -7.24
CA ASP A 200 -37.42 -9.13 -8.47
C ASP A 200 -36.61 -10.43 -8.65
N HIS A 201 -36.39 -11.16 -7.55
CA HIS A 201 -35.53 -12.34 -7.50
C HIS A 201 -36.12 -13.48 -6.65
N PRO A 202 -37.27 -14.06 -7.03
CA PRO A 202 -38.01 -15.02 -6.20
C PRO A 202 -37.21 -16.32 -5.94
N GLY A 203 -36.26 -16.68 -6.81
CA GLY A 203 -35.39 -17.86 -6.64
C GLY A 203 -34.08 -17.61 -5.87
N ALA A 204 -33.69 -16.36 -5.61
CA ALA A 204 -32.37 -16.04 -5.05
C ALA A 204 -32.42 -15.79 -3.54
N ARG A 205 -31.40 -16.27 -2.81
CA ARG A 205 -31.21 -15.90 -1.40
C ARG A 205 -30.92 -14.41 -1.29
N VAL A 206 -31.40 -13.77 -0.23
CA VAL A 206 -31.07 -12.39 0.11
C VAL A 206 -30.00 -12.38 1.20
N VAL A 207 -28.91 -11.69 0.93
CA VAL A 207 -27.82 -11.46 1.90
C VAL A 207 -27.86 -9.99 2.26
N ILE A 208 -28.10 -9.69 3.53
CA ILE A 208 -28.09 -8.31 4.05
C ILE A 208 -26.70 -8.03 4.63
N LYS A 209 -25.96 -7.10 4.02
CA LYS A 209 -24.71 -6.60 4.59
C LYS A 209 -25.01 -5.53 5.63
N THR A 210 -24.75 -5.80 6.90
CA THR A 210 -24.94 -4.81 7.98
C THR A 210 -23.80 -3.78 7.99
N HIS A 211 -24.08 -2.58 8.52
CA HIS A 211 -23.04 -1.55 8.62
C HIS A 211 -21.97 -1.91 9.66
N PRO A 212 -20.66 -1.63 9.44
CA PRO A 212 -19.59 -1.98 10.39
C PRO A 212 -19.77 -1.42 11.81
N GLU A 213 -20.43 -0.26 11.95
CA GLU A 213 -20.77 0.28 13.28
C GLU A 213 -21.89 -0.48 13.98
N THR A 214 -22.83 -1.05 13.22
CA THR A 214 -23.91 -1.89 13.75
C THR A 214 -23.39 -3.24 14.18
N ALA A 215 -22.53 -3.87 13.37
CA ALA A 215 -21.82 -5.09 13.74
C ALA A 215 -20.99 -4.96 15.04
N ARG A 216 -20.56 -3.75 15.39
CA ARG A 216 -19.82 -3.45 16.63
C ARG A 216 -20.72 -2.96 17.78
N GLY A 217 -22.04 -3.03 17.63
CA GLY A 217 -23.02 -2.60 18.64
C GLY A 217 -23.05 -1.09 18.92
N LYS A 218 -22.42 -0.25 18.07
CA LYS A 218 -22.35 1.21 18.32
C LYS A 218 -23.62 1.94 17.91
N ARG A 219 -24.26 1.53 16.83
CA ARG A 219 -25.51 2.14 16.32
C ARG A 219 -26.41 1.07 15.70
N LYS A 220 -27.73 1.19 15.87
CA LYS A 220 -28.70 0.25 15.27
C LYS A 220 -28.79 0.46 13.74
N GLY A 221 -28.89 -0.63 12.99
CA GLY A 221 -29.19 -0.63 11.56
C GLY A 221 -30.68 -0.46 11.28
N TYR A 222 -31.07 -0.52 10.00
CA TYR A 222 -32.47 -0.66 9.61
C TYR A 222 -32.94 -2.11 9.66
N TYR A 223 -32.03 -3.06 9.42
CA TYR A 223 -32.30 -4.50 9.51
C TYR A 223 -31.70 -5.14 10.77
N GLY A 224 -32.24 -6.29 11.16
CA GLY A 224 -31.79 -7.10 12.28
C GLY A 224 -32.29 -8.55 12.23
N PRO A 225 -32.11 -9.32 13.31
CA PRO A 225 -32.51 -10.73 13.36
C PRO A 225 -34.00 -10.98 13.05
N ALA A 226 -34.88 -10.03 13.42
CA ALA A 226 -36.31 -10.11 13.14
C ALA A 226 -36.63 -10.20 11.63
N ASP A 227 -35.84 -9.57 10.77
CA ASP A 227 -36.03 -9.64 9.31
C ASP A 227 -35.64 -11.02 8.76
N VAL A 228 -34.72 -11.72 9.41
CA VAL A 228 -34.35 -13.11 9.08
C VAL A 228 -35.45 -14.06 9.56
N GLU A 229 -35.94 -13.87 10.78
CA GLU A 229 -36.97 -14.70 11.41
C GLU A 229 -38.34 -14.59 10.70
N ALA A 230 -38.65 -13.41 10.16
CA ALA A 230 -39.89 -13.18 9.41
C ALA A 230 -39.90 -13.85 8.02
N ALA A 231 -38.73 -14.26 7.49
CA ALA A 231 -38.60 -14.86 6.17
C ALA A 231 -38.57 -16.40 6.24
N ALA A 232 -38.84 -17.05 5.10
CA ALA A 232 -38.70 -18.51 5.00
C ALA A 232 -37.26 -18.95 5.38
N PRO A 233 -37.06 -20.12 6.03
CA PRO A 233 -35.74 -20.55 6.49
C PRO A 233 -34.66 -20.51 5.39
N GLY A 234 -33.55 -19.83 5.66
CA GLY A 234 -32.44 -19.68 4.72
C GLY A 234 -32.68 -18.71 3.56
N ARG A 235 -33.86 -18.06 3.49
CA ARG A 235 -34.19 -17.07 2.46
C ARG A 235 -33.39 -15.79 2.64
N ILE A 236 -33.32 -15.29 3.87
CA ILE A 236 -32.60 -14.07 4.24
C ILE A 236 -31.49 -14.43 5.22
N SER A 237 -30.33 -13.78 5.11
CA SER A 237 -29.22 -13.92 6.05
C SER A 237 -28.52 -12.59 6.29
N LEU A 238 -27.93 -12.42 7.48
CA LEU A 238 -27.13 -11.24 7.83
C LEU A 238 -25.65 -11.54 7.67
N VAL A 239 -24.90 -10.60 7.10
CA VAL A 239 -23.44 -10.58 7.08
C VAL A 239 -22.93 -9.37 7.86
N ASP A 240 -22.56 -9.62 9.10
CA ASP A 240 -22.06 -8.62 10.06
C ASP A 240 -20.53 -8.64 10.24
N GLY A 241 -19.88 -9.70 9.81
CA GLY A 241 -18.42 -9.80 9.77
C GLY A 241 -17.75 -8.73 8.91
N PRO A 242 -16.45 -8.44 9.15
CA PRO A 242 -15.66 -7.51 8.35
C PRO A 242 -15.24 -8.11 7.00
N VAL A 243 -16.17 -8.67 6.24
CA VAL A 243 -15.89 -9.24 4.91
C VAL A 243 -15.52 -8.15 3.91
N CYS A 244 -14.73 -8.50 2.89
CA CYS A 244 -14.41 -7.60 1.78
C CYS A 244 -15.66 -7.32 0.93
N PRO A 245 -16.12 -6.05 0.79
CA PRO A 245 -17.29 -5.72 -0.02
C PRO A 245 -17.16 -6.13 -1.48
N TRP A 246 -15.97 -6.00 -2.08
CA TRP A 246 -15.72 -6.42 -3.47
C TRP A 246 -15.99 -7.90 -3.69
N ALA A 247 -15.46 -8.75 -2.81
CA ALA A 247 -15.66 -10.19 -2.90
C ALA A 247 -17.13 -10.60 -2.62
N LEU A 248 -17.83 -9.85 -1.78
CA LEU A 248 -19.26 -10.02 -1.57
C LEU A 248 -20.06 -9.63 -2.83
N MET A 249 -19.69 -8.55 -3.50
CA MET A 249 -20.33 -8.13 -4.74
C MET A 249 -20.05 -9.09 -5.91
N GLU A 250 -18.88 -9.74 -5.96
CA GLU A 250 -18.57 -10.75 -6.97
C GLU A 250 -19.48 -11.99 -6.88
N GLY A 251 -19.95 -12.34 -5.68
CA GLY A 251 -20.90 -13.44 -5.48
C GLY A 251 -22.37 -13.06 -5.72
N ALA A 252 -22.67 -11.77 -5.86
CA ALA A 252 -24.04 -11.26 -5.95
C ALA A 252 -24.53 -11.21 -7.40
N VAL A 253 -25.83 -11.45 -7.62
CA VAL A 253 -26.49 -11.28 -8.94
C VAL A 253 -27.14 -9.91 -9.10
N ALA A 254 -27.41 -9.24 -7.98
CA ALA A 254 -27.94 -7.88 -7.93
C ALA A 254 -27.57 -7.22 -6.60
N VAL A 255 -27.50 -5.89 -6.60
CA VAL A 255 -27.19 -5.08 -5.43
C VAL A 255 -28.30 -4.04 -5.21
N TYR A 256 -28.82 -3.97 -3.99
CA TYR A 256 -29.88 -3.05 -3.57
C TYR A 256 -29.34 -2.14 -2.46
N THR A 257 -29.62 -0.84 -2.57
CA THR A 257 -29.15 0.19 -1.63
C THR A 257 -30.14 1.34 -1.55
N VAL A 258 -30.20 2.02 -0.41
CA VAL A 258 -30.92 3.30 -0.29
C VAL A 258 -29.99 4.44 -0.72
N SER A 259 -28.97 4.73 0.08
CA SER A 259 -28.00 5.81 -0.22
C SER A 259 -26.57 5.51 0.21
N SER A 260 -26.29 4.25 0.58
CA SER A 260 -24.97 3.82 1.05
C SER A 260 -23.90 4.07 -0.01
N GLN A 261 -22.69 4.45 0.42
CA GLN A 261 -21.52 4.52 -0.47
C GLN A 261 -21.22 3.18 -1.15
N LEU A 262 -21.60 2.04 -0.54
CA LEU A 262 -21.43 0.73 -1.17
C LEU A 262 -22.21 0.59 -2.48
N GLY A 263 -23.23 1.40 -2.74
CA GLY A 263 -23.86 1.44 -4.07
C GLY A 263 -22.96 2.04 -5.15
N PHE A 264 -22.16 3.06 -4.81
CA PHE A 264 -21.10 3.55 -5.70
C PHE A 264 -20.04 2.47 -5.94
N GLU A 265 -19.59 1.80 -4.87
CA GLU A 265 -18.62 0.70 -5.00
C GLU A 265 -19.20 -0.47 -5.81
N ALA A 266 -20.51 -0.69 -5.80
CA ALA A 266 -21.19 -1.66 -6.67
C ALA A 266 -21.09 -1.27 -8.15
N ILE A 267 -21.26 0.01 -8.49
CA ILE A 267 -21.04 0.52 -9.85
C ILE A 267 -19.59 0.27 -10.29
N LEU A 268 -18.61 0.54 -9.40
CA LEU A 268 -17.21 0.25 -9.66
C LEU A 268 -16.93 -1.26 -9.85
N ALA A 269 -17.68 -2.11 -9.15
CA ALA A 269 -17.60 -3.57 -9.27
C ALA A 269 -18.32 -4.14 -10.51
N GLY A 270 -18.96 -3.29 -11.33
CA GLY A 270 -19.67 -3.68 -12.55
C GLY A 270 -21.16 -3.98 -12.37
N HIS A 271 -21.72 -3.73 -11.19
CA HIS A 271 -23.16 -3.85 -10.95
C HIS A 271 -23.90 -2.59 -11.40
N ARG A 272 -25.17 -2.76 -11.79
CA ARG A 272 -26.16 -1.68 -11.87
C ARG A 272 -27.03 -1.74 -10.61
N PRO A 273 -26.68 -1.02 -9.53
CA PRO A 273 -27.42 -1.14 -8.26
C PRO A 273 -28.84 -0.58 -8.39
N ARG A 274 -29.78 -1.17 -7.65
CA ARG A 274 -31.15 -0.67 -7.50
C ARG A 274 -31.16 0.30 -6.33
N VAL A 275 -31.46 1.56 -6.60
CA VAL A 275 -31.24 2.66 -5.66
C VAL A 275 -32.58 3.23 -5.22
N PHE A 276 -32.87 3.14 -3.93
CA PHE A 276 -34.14 3.58 -3.31
C PHE A 276 -34.05 4.97 -2.67
N GLY A 277 -32.94 5.69 -2.85
CA GLY A 277 -32.73 7.08 -2.42
C GLY A 277 -32.07 7.92 -3.51
N LEU A 278 -31.51 9.07 -3.12
CA LEU A 278 -30.84 10.04 -4.01
C LEU A 278 -29.35 10.25 -3.67
N PRO A 279 -28.53 9.20 -3.51
CA PRO A 279 -27.10 9.36 -3.26
C PRO A 279 -26.38 10.04 -4.43
N PHE A 280 -25.15 10.51 -4.22
CA PHE A 280 -24.37 11.26 -5.21
C PHE A 280 -24.19 10.55 -6.57
N TYR A 281 -24.22 9.21 -6.57
CA TYR A 281 -24.00 8.38 -7.75
C TYR A 281 -25.28 8.01 -8.51
N ALA A 282 -26.46 8.32 -7.97
CA ALA A 282 -27.75 8.09 -8.66
C ALA A 282 -27.96 9.13 -9.78
N GLY A 283 -28.77 8.82 -10.80
CA GLY A 283 -29.18 9.78 -11.83
C GLY A 283 -28.13 10.09 -12.91
N TRP A 284 -27.07 9.29 -13.02
CA TRP A 284 -26.01 9.41 -14.04
C TRP A 284 -26.02 8.28 -15.08
N GLY A 285 -27.10 7.49 -15.14
CA GLY A 285 -27.25 6.35 -16.07
C GLY A 285 -26.55 5.05 -15.65
N LEU A 286 -25.93 5.01 -14.47
CA LEU A 286 -25.16 3.87 -13.94
C LEU A 286 -25.90 3.05 -12.87
N SER A 287 -27.13 3.44 -12.54
CA SER A 287 -28.01 2.77 -11.57
C SER A 287 -29.40 2.55 -12.13
N ASP A 288 -30.16 1.71 -11.43
CA ASP A 288 -31.61 1.60 -11.57
C ASP A 288 -32.24 2.39 -10.41
N ASP A 289 -32.57 3.66 -10.66
CA ASP A 289 -33.04 4.59 -9.65
C ASP A 289 -34.56 4.42 -9.44
N ARG A 290 -34.97 3.89 -8.29
CA ARG A 290 -36.37 3.52 -7.95
C ARG A 290 -37.08 4.54 -7.05
N HIS A 291 -36.45 5.67 -6.77
CA HIS A 291 -36.99 6.65 -5.83
C HIS A 291 -38.24 7.38 -6.39
N PRO A 292 -39.38 7.42 -5.65
CA PRO A 292 -40.64 7.98 -6.14
C PRO A 292 -40.65 9.47 -6.50
N LEU A 293 -39.68 10.26 -6.01
CA LEU A 293 -39.55 11.70 -6.34
C LEU A 293 -38.66 11.98 -7.57
N LEU A 294 -38.26 10.95 -8.33
CA LEU A 294 -37.56 11.10 -9.63
C LEU A 294 -38.44 10.95 -10.89
N PRO A 295 -39.78 11.20 -10.94
CA PRO A 295 -40.55 10.93 -12.15
C PRO A 295 -40.40 12.03 -13.24
N GLY A 296 -39.41 12.92 -13.14
CA GLY A 296 -39.11 13.99 -14.11
C GLY A 296 -37.63 14.03 -14.51
N PRO A 297 -37.22 14.87 -15.49
CA PRO A 297 -35.82 14.96 -15.89
C PRO A 297 -34.94 15.31 -14.69
N SER A 298 -34.06 14.38 -14.31
CA SER A 298 -33.15 14.55 -13.19
C SER A 298 -32.30 15.80 -13.37
N ARG A 299 -32.14 16.59 -12.30
CA ARG A 299 -31.23 17.76 -12.21
C ARG A 299 -29.82 17.44 -12.73
N ARG A 300 -29.40 16.18 -12.60
CA ARG A 300 -28.10 15.64 -13.02
C ARG A 300 -27.98 15.48 -14.54
N GLY A 301 -29.05 15.08 -15.22
CA GLY A 301 -29.28 15.25 -16.67
C GLY A 301 -28.20 14.75 -17.66
N ARG A 302 -27.17 14.03 -17.20
CA ARG A 302 -26.02 13.58 -17.99
C ARG A 302 -25.76 12.11 -17.70
N ASN A 303 -25.42 11.34 -18.74
CA ASN A 303 -24.91 9.99 -18.56
C ASN A 303 -23.38 10.02 -18.41
N LEU A 304 -22.86 9.27 -17.45
CA LEU A 304 -21.43 9.11 -17.22
C LEU A 304 -21.02 7.66 -17.41
N THR A 305 -19.76 7.45 -17.77
CA THR A 305 -19.14 6.12 -17.62
C THR A 305 -18.74 5.88 -16.16
N THR A 306 -18.59 4.61 -15.77
CA THR A 306 -18.06 4.25 -14.44
C THR A 306 -16.75 4.96 -14.14
N THR A 307 -15.85 5.06 -15.12
CA THR A 307 -14.56 5.75 -14.96
C THR A 307 -14.72 7.26 -14.78
N GLN A 308 -15.66 7.91 -15.48
CA GLN A 308 -15.90 9.35 -15.30
C GLN A 308 -16.48 9.66 -13.92
N LEU A 309 -17.45 8.87 -13.45
CA LEU A 309 -17.98 8.99 -12.09
C LEU A 309 -16.87 8.76 -11.05
N ALA A 310 -16.02 7.75 -11.25
CA ALA A 310 -14.88 7.48 -10.39
C ALA A 310 -13.84 8.61 -10.39
N ALA A 311 -13.55 9.21 -11.54
CA ALA A 311 -12.61 10.32 -11.66
C ALA A 311 -13.11 11.52 -10.85
N GLY A 312 -14.38 11.89 -11.04
CA GLY A 312 -15.00 12.97 -10.27
C GLY A 312 -14.99 12.69 -8.77
N ALA A 313 -15.44 11.51 -8.35
CA ALA A 313 -15.61 11.18 -6.93
C ALA A 313 -14.30 10.88 -6.21
N LEU A 314 -13.34 10.16 -6.82
CA LEU A 314 -12.14 9.68 -6.14
C LEU A 314 -10.91 10.54 -6.41
N VAL A 315 -10.77 11.12 -7.61
CA VAL A 315 -9.53 11.82 -8.01
C VAL A 315 -9.69 13.33 -7.83
N LEU A 316 -10.75 13.91 -8.39
CA LEU A 316 -10.89 15.35 -8.53
C LEU A 316 -11.51 16.03 -7.30
N TYR A 317 -12.55 15.45 -6.72
CA TYR A 317 -13.34 16.08 -5.64
C TYR A 317 -12.68 16.07 -4.25
N PRO A 318 -12.09 14.96 -3.77
CA PRO A 318 -11.50 14.92 -2.43
C PRO A 318 -10.15 15.64 -2.36
N ARG A 319 -9.78 16.07 -1.15
CA ARG A 319 -8.43 16.48 -0.77
C ARG A 319 -7.76 15.32 -0.03
N TRP A 320 -6.76 14.70 -0.65
CA TRP A 320 -6.04 13.57 -0.09
C TRP A 320 -4.80 14.01 0.69
N TYR A 321 -4.42 13.24 1.69
CA TYR A 321 -3.36 13.59 2.63
C TYR A 321 -2.33 12.47 2.74
N ASP A 322 -1.06 12.87 2.60
CA ASP A 322 0.09 12.01 2.84
C ASP A 322 0.53 12.16 4.31
N PRO A 323 0.31 11.13 5.16
CA PRO A 323 0.66 11.19 6.56
C PRO A 323 2.16 11.06 6.84
N TYR A 324 2.96 10.67 5.84
CA TYR A 324 4.40 10.47 5.98
C TYR A 324 5.19 11.74 5.66
N HIS A 325 4.74 12.53 4.69
CA HIS A 325 5.39 13.79 4.28
C HIS A 325 4.63 15.05 4.72
N ASP A 326 3.48 14.89 5.39
CA ASP A 326 2.64 16.00 5.87
C ASP A 326 2.27 17.02 4.77
N ARG A 327 1.78 16.50 3.64
CA ARG A 327 1.37 17.29 2.47
C ARG A 327 0.06 16.78 1.87
N LEU A 328 -0.58 17.60 1.04
CA LEU A 328 -1.62 17.11 0.14
C LEU A 328 -1.00 16.21 -0.92
N THR A 329 -1.78 15.24 -1.37
CA THR A 329 -1.31 14.23 -2.34
C THR A 329 -2.43 13.80 -3.30
N SER A 330 -2.13 12.87 -4.21
CA SER A 330 -3.07 12.21 -5.11
C SER A 330 -3.87 11.10 -4.42
N ALA A 331 -4.94 10.65 -5.08
CA ALA A 331 -5.74 9.53 -4.61
C ALA A 331 -4.93 8.23 -4.58
N GLU A 332 -4.04 8.04 -5.55
CA GLU A 332 -3.17 6.88 -5.70
C GLU A 332 -2.21 6.76 -4.52
N GLU A 333 -1.47 7.82 -4.17
CA GLU A 333 -0.53 7.81 -3.03
C GLU A 333 -1.27 7.58 -1.70
N ALA A 334 -2.41 8.26 -1.48
CA ALA A 334 -3.23 8.05 -0.29
C ALA A 334 -3.80 6.63 -0.21
N SER A 335 -4.17 6.04 -1.36
CA SER A 335 -4.64 4.66 -1.42
C SER A 335 -3.53 3.67 -1.04
N GLU A 336 -2.30 3.86 -1.52
CA GLU A 336 -1.16 2.98 -1.19
C GLU A 336 -0.77 3.08 0.28
N ALA A 337 -0.85 4.27 0.88
CA ALA A 337 -0.72 4.45 2.33
C ALA A 337 -1.75 3.62 3.12
N LEU A 338 -3.00 3.62 2.65
CA LEU A 338 -4.07 2.83 3.27
C LEU A 338 -3.90 1.33 3.03
N ILE A 339 -3.39 0.91 1.87
CA ILE A 339 -3.10 -0.50 1.55
C ILE A 339 -2.00 -1.05 2.48
N ALA A 340 -0.93 -0.30 2.71
CA ALA A 340 0.13 -0.70 3.62
C ALA A 340 -0.41 -0.93 5.04
N GLN A 341 -1.25 -0.01 5.54
CA GLN A 341 -1.92 -0.15 6.83
C GLN A 341 -2.88 -1.35 6.86
N ALA A 342 -3.67 -1.56 5.80
CA ALA A 342 -4.64 -2.64 5.72
C ALA A 342 -3.96 -4.00 5.70
N ARG A 343 -2.87 -4.15 4.94
CA ARG A 343 -2.05 -5.36 4.91
C ARG A 343 -1.49 -5.69 6.29
N ALA A 344 -0.85 -4.71 6.94
CA ALA A 344 -0.30 -4.90 8.28
C ALA A 344 -1.39 -5.31 9.30
N TRP A 345 -2.53 -4.61 9.31
CA TRP A 345 -3.66 -4.97 10.17
C TRP A 345 -4.15 -6.40 9.90
N ARG A 346 -4.29 -6.79 8.62
CA ARG A 346 -4.76 -8.12 8.23
C ARG A 346 -3.85 -9.23 8.73
N GLU A 347 -2.55 -9.08 8.52
CA GLU A 347 -1.57 -10.09 8.88
C GLU A 347 -1.35 -10.19 10.39
N ASP A 348 -1.39 -9.05 11.10
CA ASP A 348 -0.95 -8.93 12.50
C ASP A 348 -2.08 -9.05 13.53
N ARG A 349 -3.35 -8.79 13.17
CA ARG A 349 -4.47 -8.71 14.14
C ARG A 349 -4.71 -9.98 14.97
N ARG A 350 -4.28 -11.15 14.48
CA ARG A 350 -4.39 -12.43 15.22
C ARG A 350 -3.25 -12.63 16.22
N GLY A 351 -2.25 -11.75 16.22
CA GLY A 351 -1.07 -11.83 17.06
C GLY A 351 -0.01 -12.78 16.50
N TRP A 352 1.23 -12.53 16.89
CA TRP A 352 2.40 -13.25 16.41
C TRP A 352 3.21 -13.87 17.55
N ARG A 353 3.70 -15.07 17.29
CA ARG A 353 4.73 -15.75 18.05
C ARG A 353 5.98 -15.84 17.20
N ALA A 354 7.04 -15.17 17.63
CA ALA A 354 8.29 -15.07 16.90
C ALA A 354 9.37 -15.98 17.49
N GLU A 355 9.90 -16.85 16.63
CA GLU A 355 10.93 -17.85 16.93
C GLU A 355 12.24 -17.48 16.20
N ASN A 356 13.39 -17.92 16.74
CA ASN A 356 14.72 -17.64 16.18
C ASN A 356 15.05 -16.15 15.98
N VAL A 357 14.34 -15.25 16.68
CA VAL A 357 14.61 -13.81 16.66
C VAL A 357 15.61 -13.42 17.74
N ARG A 358 16.81 -13.02 17.30
CA ARG A 358 17.88 -12.51 18.18
C ARG A 358 17.37 -11.34 19.03
N LEU A 359 17.84 -11.23 20.27
CA LEU A 359 17.38 -10.24 21.26
C LEU A 359 17.34 -8.80 20.72
N TRP A 360 18.38 -8.37 20.00
CA TRP A 360 18.46 -7.02 19.46
C TRP A 360 17.41 -6.72 18.37
N LYS A 361 16.90 -7.74 17.66
CA LYS A 361 15.82 -7.60 16.66
C LYS A 361 14.43 -7.52 17.28
N ARG A 362 14.26 -7.94 18.54
CA ARG A 362 12.93 -8.06 19.17
C ARG A 362 12.20 -6.73 19.28
N LYS A 363 12.91 -5.65 19.60
CA LYS A 363 12.30 -4.30 19.63
C LYS A 363 11.71 -3.95 18.27
N HIS A 364 12.46 -4.20 17.21
CA HIS A 364 12.05 -3.88 15.86
C HIS A 364 10.87 -4.75 15.39
N PHE A 365 10.89 -6.05 15.71
CA PHE A 365 9.75 -6.95 15.48
C PHE A 365 8.49 -6.45 16.19
N GLN A 366 8.62 -5.95 17.42
CA GLN A 366 7.51 -5.36 18.16
C GLN A 366 6.97 -4.08 17.49
N GLU A 367 7.82 -3.30 16.80
CA GLU A 367 7.40 -2.11 16.05
C GLU A 367 6.70 -2.47 14.73
N PHE A 368 7.23 -3.46 14.00
CA PHE A 368 6.69 -3.92 12.73
C PHE A 368 5.38 -4.70 12.87
N PHE A 369 5.33 -5.64 13.81
CA PHE A 369 4.26 -6.64 13.91
C PHE A 369 3.42 -6.53 15.18
N GLY A 370 3.87 -5.70 16.14
CA GLY A 370 3.27 -5.59 17.46
C GLY A 370 2.19 -4.53 17.61
N GLN A 371 1.79 -3.86 16.52
CA GLN A 371 0.87 -2.71 16.56
C GLN A 371 -0.56 -3.09 16.93
N GLN A 372 -1.01 -4.28 16.52
CA GLN A 372 -2.36 -4.78 16.81
C GLN A 372 -2.41 -5.60 18.09
N LYS A 373 -1.43 -6.49 18.25
CA LYS A 373 -1.19 -7.30 19.45
C LYS A 373 0.30 -7.46 19.63
N SER A 374 0.78 -7.44 20.88
CA SER A 374 2.19 -7.62 21.16
C SER A 374 2.74 -8.94 20.62
N VAL A 375 3.98 -8.91 20.14
CA VAL A 375 4.68 -10.10 19.65
C VAL A 375 5.17 -10.90 20.85
N VAL A 376 4.84 -12.18 20.87
CA VAL A 376 5.35 -13.13 21.87
C VAL A 376 6.65 -13.73 21.34
N PHE A 377 7.72 -13.72 22.12
CA PHE A 377 9.01 -14.29 21.69
C PHE A 377 9.28 -15.63 22.38
N GLY A 378 9.61 -16.67 21.61
CA GLY A 378 9.99 -17.99 22.10
C GLY A 378 9.09 -19.15 21.65
N ALA A 379 9.52 -20.37 21.96
CA ALA A 379 8.97 -21.62 21.41
C ALA A 379 7.79 -22.23 22.20
N GLN A 380 7.20 -21.51 23.16
CA GLN A 380 6.06 -22.01 23.92
C GLN A 380 4.85 -22.26 23.00
N LYS A 381 3.84 -23.02 23.45
CA LYS A 381 2.57 -23.17 22.69
C LYS A 381 1.65 -21.97 22.92
N GLY A 382 0.84 -21.62 21.91
CA GLY A 382 -0.26 -20.67 22.04
C GLY A 382 -1.10 -20.55 20.78
N LYS A 383 -2.04 -19.60 20.77
CA LYS A 383 -3.07 -19.44 19.73
C LYS A 383 -2.65 -18.45 18.63
N GLU A 384 -1.52 -17.77 18.79
CA GLU A 384 -0.97 -16.80 17.84
C GLU A 384 -0.46 -17.47 16.57
N ARG A 385 -0.37 -16.70 15.48
CA ARG A 385 0.33 -17.16 14.28
C ARG A 385 1.82 -17.25 14.58
N ARG A 386 2.52 -18.23 13.99
CA ARG A 386 3.96 -18.37 14.18
C ARG A 386 4.74 -17.71 13.06
N MET A 387 5.84 -17.06 13.41
CA MET A 387 6.87 -16.60 12.48
C MET A 387 8.27 -17.01 12.98
N THR A 388 9.21 -17.17 12.06
CA THR A 388 10.61 -17.49 12.37
C THR A 388 11.54 -16.60 11.56
N TRP A 389 12.66 -16.17 12.14
CA TRP A 389 13.74 -15.61 11.32
C TRP A 389 14.32 -16.69 10.40
N GLY A 390 14.47 -16.39 9.11
CA GLY A 390 14.90 -17.34 8.09
C GLY A 390 13.73 -18.10 7.42
N PRO A 391 13.97 -19.29 6.85
CA PRO A 391 12.99 -19.99 6.03
C PRO A 391 11.78 -20.50 6.82
N ALA A 392 10.62 -20.55 6.16
CA ALA A 392 9.39 -21.13 6.70
C ALA A 392 9.58 -22.60 7.12
N ARG A 393 9.11 -22.96 8.33
CA ARG A 393 9.20 -24.32 8.89
C ARG A 393 7.96 -24.67 9.70
N ASP A 394 7.48 -25.91 9.57
CA ASP A 394 6.37 -26.50 10.33
C ASP A 394 5.06 -25.69 10.34
N GLY A 395 4.80 -24.86 9.33
CA GLY A 395 3.66 -23.94 9.26
C GLY A 395 3.89 -22.55 9.87
N ALA A 396 5.13 -22.22 10.25
CA ALA A 396 5.53 -20.84 10.58
C ALA A 396 5.85 -20.04 9.32
N VAL A 397 5.58 -18.74 9.36
CA VAL A 397 5.96 -17.79 8.31
C VAL A 397 7.45 -17.43 8.46
N GLY A 398 8.23 -17.62 7.40
CA GLY A 398 9.62 -17.19 7.33
C GLY A 398 9.74 -15.68 7.20
N VAL A 399 10.67 -15.08 7.95
CA VAL A 399 10.92 -13.64 7.95
C VAL A 399 12.39 -13.37 7.65
N GLU A 400 12.64 -12.45 6.73
CA GLU A 400 13.96 -11.93 6.40
C GLU A 400 13.94 -10.43 6.16
N ASP A 401 15.13 -9.83 6.10
CA ASP A 401 15.31 -8.47 5.62
C ASP A 401 14.77 -8.32 4.18
N GLY A 402 14.12 -7.20 3.88
CA GLY A 402 13.74 -6.85 2.51
C GLY A 402 14.92 -6.31 1.70
N PHE A 403 14.71 -6.14 0.39
CA PHE A 403 15.77 -5.77 -0.54
C PHE A 403 16.20 -4.30 -0.43
N LEU A 404 15.28 -3.41 0.00
CA LEU A 404 15.58 -2.02 0.34
C LEU A 404 15.64 -1.88 1.87
N ARG A 405 16.85 -2.03 2.42
CA ARG A 405 17.04 -2.32 3.84
C ARG A 405 17.37 -1.10 4.71
N SER A 406 18.50 -0.42 4.46
CA SER A 406 19.00 0.65 5.35
C SER A 406 20.08 1.50 4.66
N ARG A 407 20.36 2.70 5.20
CA ARG A 407 21.65 3.37 4.98
C ARG A 407 22.69 2.80 5.94
N GLY A 408 23.74 2.18 5.42
CA GLY A 408 24.77 1.47 6.19
C GLY A 408 24.60 -0.04 6.25
N LEU A 409 25.68 -0.72 6.66
CA LEU A 409 25.76 -2.18 6.74
C LEU A 409 24.87 -2.74 7.85
N GLY A 410 24.29 -3.93 7.63
CA GLY A 410 23.56 -4.66 8.68
C GLY A 410 24.42 -4.95 9.93
N ALA A 411 25.75 -5.02 9.76
CA ALA A 411 26.73 -5.12 10.83
C ALA A 411 26.75 -3.90 11.77
N GLU A 412 26.18 -2.76 11.39
CA GLU A 412 26.08 -1.55 12.25
C GLU A 412 24.78 -1.48 13.07
N LEU A 413 23.96 -2.54 13.04
CA LEU A 413 22.68 -2.67 13.77
C LEU A 413 21.65 -1.56 13.45
N VAL A 414 21.70 -1.02 12.23
CA VAL A 414 20.64 -0.12 11.73
C VAL A 414 19.35 -0.93 11.55
N PRO A 415 18.23 -0.50 12.17
CA PRO A 415 16.93 -1.17 12.01
C PRO A 415 16.52 -1.21 10.53
N PRO A 416 16.04 -2.35 10.01
CA PRO A 416 15.64 -2.43 8.61
C PRO A 416 14.36 -1.62 8.35
N LEU A 417 14.29 -0.97 7.19
CA LEU A 417 13.08 -0.31 6.70
C LEU A 417 12.07 -1.29 6.12
N SER A 418 12.52 -2.52 5.81
CA SER A 418 11.68 -3.54 5.21
C SER A 418 11.96 -4.95 5.73
N LEU A 419 10.90 -5.74 5.86
CA LEU A 419 10.93 -7.16 6.20
C LEU A 419 10.03 -7.93 5.23
N THR A 420 10.43 -9.15 4.89
CA THR A 420 9.69 -10.07 4.02
C THR A 420 8.96 -11.11 4.86
N LEU A 421 7.82 -11.58 4.37
CA LEU A 421 7.03 -12.64 5.00
C LEU A 421 6.72 -13.71 3.96
N ASP A 422 7.26 -14.91 4.16
CA ASP A 422 7.10 -16.03 3.24
C ASP A 422 6.54 -17.23 3.99
N ASP A 423 5.33 -17.64 3.64
CA ASP A 423 4.64 -18.78 4.23
C ASP A 423 4.81 -20.08 3.42
N LEU A 424 5.60 -20.07 2.35
CA LEU A 424 5.90 -21.23 1.50
C LEU A 424 7.36 -21.71 1.66
N GLY A 425 8.29 -20.77 1.67
CA GLY A 425 9.73 -21.02 1.67
C GLY A 425 10.52 -19.80 2.10
N ILE A 426 11.45 -19.35 1.25
CA ILE A 426 12.18 -18.07 1.35
C ILE A 426 12.82 -17.75 -0.01
N TYR A 427 12.97 -16.46 -0.35
CA TYR A 427 13.41 -16.02 -1.69
C TYR A 427 14.77 -16.57 -2.15
N TYR A 428 15.69 -16.88 -1.24
CA TYR A 428 17.03 -17.32 -1.59
C TYR A 428 17.20 -18.85 -1.66
N ASP A 429 16.17 -19.65 -1.34
CA ASP A 429 16.23 -21.11 -1.41
C ASP A 429 15.56 -21.62 -2.69
N PRO A 430 16.30 -21.90 -3.78
CA PRO A 430 15.74 -22.39 -5.03
C PRO A 430 15.31 -23.85 -4.97
N ARG A 431 15.52 -24.59 -3.88
CA ARG A 431 15.14 -26.01 -3.78
C ARG A 431 13.66 -26.20 -3.51
N ARG A 432 12.99 -25.16 -3.02
CA ARG A 432 11.55 -25.15 -2.71
C ARG A 432 10.89 -23.90 -3.27
N GLU A 433 9.59 -24.00 -3.48
CA GLU A 433 8.80 -22.86 -3.91
C GLU A 433 8.74 -21.78 -2.82
N SER A 434 8.77 -20.51 -3.23
CA SER A 434 8.67 -19.36 -2.33
C SER A 434 7.46 -18.48 -2.67
N ARG A 435 6.98 -17.70 -1.70
CA ARG A 435 5.91 -16.72 -1.93
C ARG A 435 6.33 -15.68 -2.97
N LEU A 436 7.61 -15.33 -3.03
CA LEU A 436 8.14 -14.43 -4.05
C LEU A 436 8.05 -15.04 -5.46
N GLU A 437 8.31 -16.34 -5.64
CA GLU A 437 8.16 -16.99 -6.96
C GLU A 437 6.71 -16.95 -7.47
N HIS A 438 5.72 -17.10 -6.58
CA HIS A 438 4.30 -16.90 -6.90
C HIS A 438 4.02 -15.46 -7.33
N MET A 439 4.55 -14.48 -6.60
CA MET A 439 4.36 -13.07 -6.91
C MET A 439 5.01 -12.69 -8.25
N ILE A 440 6.24 -13.16 -8.53
CA ILE A 440 6.90 -12.94 -9.83
C ILE A 440 6.07 -13.54 -10.95
N THR A 441 5.58 -14.77 -10.78
CA THR A 441 4.71 -15.43 -11.77
C THR A 441 3.42 -14.63 -12.01
N ALA A 442 2.80 -14.13 -10.95
CA ALA A 442 1.60 -13.28 -11.04
C ALA A 442 1.87 -11.92 -11.72
N ARG A 443 3.11 -11.45 -11.74
CA ARG A 443 3.55 -10.21 -12.40
C ARG A 443 4.20 -10.43 -13.77
N ALA A 444 4.06 -11.63 -14.35
CA ALA A 444 4.43 -11.87 -15.75
C ALA A 444 3.61 -11.01 -16.74
N ARG A 445 2.40 -10.58 -16.35
CA ARG A 445 1.60 -9.60 -17.07
C ARG A 445 1.19 -8.49 -16.12
N LEU A 446 1.74 -7.31 -16.32
CA LEU A 446 1.39 -6.12 -15.55
C LEU A 446 0.18 -5.42 -16.14
N ARG A 447 -0.67 -4.89 -15.27
CA ARG A 447 -1.60 -3.83 -15.67
C ARG A 447 -0.83 -2.53 -15.94
N PRO A 448 -1.38 -1.59 -16.73
CA PRO A 448 -0.73 -0.30 -16.99
C PRO A 448 -0.33 0.46 -15.72
N ASP A 449 -1.20 0.50 -14.69
CA ASP A 449 -0.91 1.16 -13.41
C ASP A 449 0.28 0.54 -12.66
N GLN A 450 0.45 -0.77 -12.78
CA GLN A 450 1.53 -1.51 -12.14
C GLN A 450 2.86 -1.29 -12.86
N ALA A 451 2.84 -1.30 -14.20
CA ALA A 451 4.01 -1.00 -15.02
C ALA A 451 4.51 0.41 -14.74
N GLU A 452 3.62 1.41 -14.81
CA GLU A 452 3.98 2.80 -14.58
C GLU A 452 4.54 3.04 -13.17
N ARG A 453 3.93 2.43 -12.14
CA ARG A 453 4.46 2.49 -10.76
C ARG A 453 5.85 1.88 -10.65
N ALA A 454 6.07 0.71 -11.25
CA ALA A 454 7.36 0.03 -11.22
C ALA A 454 8.44 0.82 -11.99
N GLU A 455 8.12 1.37 -13.16
CA GLU A 455 9.02 2.24 -13.94
C GLU A 455 9.43 3.48 -13.13
N ARG A 456 8.47 4.19 -12.51
CA ARG A 456 8.76 5.34 -11.63
C ARG A 456 9.62 4.93 -10.45
N LEU A 457 9.37 3.78 -9.84
CA LEU A 457 10.17 3.27 -8.73
C LEU A 457 11.61 2.95 -9.17
N ILE A 458 11.80 2.30 -10.31
CA ILE A 458 13.12 2.01 -10.89
C ILE A 458 13.87 3.32 -11.14
N ALA A 459 13.21 4.29 -11.79
CA ALA A 459 13.80 5.59 -12.07
C ALA A 459 14.24 6.30 -10.77
N ARG A 460 13.38 6.33 -9.75
CA ARG A 460 13.71 6.92 -8.44
C ARG A 460 14.86 6.20 -7.75
N ILE A 461 14.90 4.87 -7.76
CA ILE A 461 16.02 4.10 -7.17
C ILE A 461 17.34 4.42 -7.86
N ARG A 462 17.34 4.57 -9.19
CA ARG A 462 18.52 4.92 -9.99
C ARG A 462 18.98 6.36 -9.71
N GLU A 463 18.07 7.32 -9.76
CA GLU A 463 18.34 8.75 -9.50
C GLU A 463 18.89 8.96 -8.08
N ALA A 464 18.32 8.24 -7.11
CA ALA A 464 18.74 8.26 -5.72
C ALA A 464 20.09 7.56 -5.47
N GLY A 465 20.65 6.84 -6.46
CA GLY A 465 21.87 6.05 -6.29
C GLY A 465 21.73 4.92 -5.27
N LEU A 466 20.52 4.43 -4.99
CA LEU A 466 20.29 3.49 -3.89
C LEU A 466 20.87 2.09 -4.19
N SER A 467 21.44 1.48 -3.16
CA SER A 467 21.89 0.08 -3.10
C SER A 467 21.51 -0.52 -1.74
N LYS A 468 21.79 -1.81 -1.51
CA LYS A 468 21.56 -2.47 -0.22
C LYS A 468 22.22 -1.74 0.96
N TYR A 469 23.36 -1.08 0.71
CA TYR A 469 24.21 -0.50 1.74
C TYR A 469 24.23 1.04 1.74
N ASN A 470 23.86 1.71 0.64
CA ASN A 470 23.77 3.18 0.50
C ASN A 470 24.95 3.92 1.16
N THR A 471 26.17 3.46 0.93
CA THR A 471 27.39 3.99 1.58
C THR A 471 27.79 5.35 1.04
N GLY A 472 27.37 5.69 -0.19
CA GLY A 472 27.72 6.92 -0.87
C GLY A 472 29.17 6.94 -1.34
N GLY A 473 29.44 7.71 -2.41
CA GLY A 473 30.79 7.97 -2.91
C GLY A 473 30.92 7.85 -4.43
N THR A 474 31.73 8.71 -5.04
CA THR A 474 32.20 8.53 -6.41
C THR A 474 33.33 7.51 -6.41
N VAL A 475 33.28 6.54 -7.32
CA VAL A 475 34.37 5.56 -7.48
C VAL A 475 35.16 5.92 -8.73
N GLU A 476 36.41 6.32 -8.57
CA GLU A 476 37.36 6.34 -9.67
C GLU A 476 37.95 4.95 -9.83
N LEU A 477 37.69 4.33 -10.99
CA LEU A 477 38.34 3.09 -11.35
C LEU A 477 39.83 3.34 -11.62
N PRO A 478 40.72 2.38 -11.31
CA PRO A 478 42.12 2.47 -11.71
C PRO A 478 42.24 2.57 -13.24
N LYS A 479 43.43 2.92 -13.75
CA LYS A 479 43.70 2.87 -15.19
C LYS A 479 43.62 1.42 -15.67
N LEU A 480 42.52 1.09 -16.31
CA LEU A 480 42.24 -0.24 -16.87
C LEU A 480 42.52 -0.25 -18.37
N ARG A 481 42.85 -1.43 -18.91
CA ARG A 481 42.93 -1.61 -20.37
C ARG A 481 41.55 -1.35 -21.01
N PRO A 482 41.50 -0.95 -22.30
CA PRO A 482 40.25 -0.92 -23.06
C PRO A 482 39.62 -2.32 -23.13
N GLY A 483 38.29 -2.39 -23.16
CA GLY A 483 37.56 -3.64 -23.34
C GLY A 483 36.31 -3.74 -22.46
N ARG A 484 35.61 -4.87 -22.59
CA ARG A 484 34.42 -5.20 -21.80
C ARG A 484 34.79 -5.32 -20.33
N ARG A 485 34.08 -4.61 -19.45
CA ARG A 485 34.30 -4.58 -18.01
C ARG A 485 33.28 -5.46 -17.30
N VAL A 486 33.77 -6.39 -16.50
CA VAL A 486 32.95 -7.37 -15.78
C VAL A 486 33.20 -7.25 -14.30
N LEU A 487 32.15 -6.98 -13.53
CA LEU A 487 32.19 -6.98 -12.07
C LEU A 487 31.92 -8.37 -11.51
N VAL A 488 32.78 -8.81 -10.59
CA VAL A 488 32.61 -10.05 -9.83
C VAL A 488 32.46 -9.69 -8.34
N PRO A 489 31.23 -9.57 -7.81
CA PRO A 489 31.02 -9.31 -6.40
C PRO A 489 31.35 -10.53 -5.56
N GLY A 490 32.29 -10.37 -4.64
CA GLY A 490 32.50 -11.27 -3.53
C GLY A 490 31.29 -11.32 -2.62
N GLN A 491 31.08 -12.48 -2.02
CA GLN A 491 29.98 -12.79 -1.13
C GLN A 491 30.51 -13.43 0.16
N VAL A 492 29.65 -13.52 1.17
CA VAL A 492 29.96 -14.24 2.40
C VAL A 492 29.71 -15.73 2.16
N GLU A 493 30.74 -16.57 2.17
CA GLU A 493 30.67 -17.97 1.72
C GLU A 493 29.76 -18.87 2.56
N ASP A 494 29.53 -18.51 3.83
CA ASP A 494 28.59 -19.21 4.72
C ASP A 494 27.20 -18.55 4.76
N ASP A 495 26.88 -17.65 3.83
CA ASP A 495 25.54 -17.08 3.67
C ASP A 495 24.55 -18.17 3.22
N ALA A 496 23.33 -18.15 3.77
CA ALA A 496 22.30 -19.11 3.43
C ALA A 496 21.95 -19.09 1.93
N SER A 497 22.03 -17.93 1.28
CA SER A 497 21.84 -17.82 -0.18
C SER A 497 22.90 -18.58 -0.97
N ILE A 498 24.13 -18.73 -0.47
CA ILE A 498 25.17 -19.53 -1.11
C ILE A 498 24.93 -21.02 -0.80
N GLN A 499 24.80 -21.36 0.47
CA GLN A 499 24.63 -22.74 0.92
C GLN A 499 23.45 -23.45 0.25
N LEU A 500 22.40 -22.69 -0.09
CA LEU A 500 21.18 -23.23 -0.69
C LEU A 500 21.07 -22.98 -2.19
N GLY A 501 21.77 -21.96 -2.72
CA GLY A 501 21.51 -21.46 -4.06
C GLY A 501 22.72 -21.29 -4.99
N ALA A 502 23.96 -21.45 -4.54
CA ALA A 502 25.13 -21.22 -5.40
C ALA A 502 25.42 -22.36 -6.39
N GLY A 503 25.03 -23.59 -6.08
CA GLY A 503 25.27 -24.74 -6.94
C GLY A 503 26.75 -25.16 -6.96
N PRO A 504 27.33 -25.55 -8.12
CA PRO A 504 28.70 -26.07 -8.22
C PRO A 504 29.81 -25.03 -7.96
N VAL A 505 29.54 -23.75 -8.22
CA VAL A 505 30.46 -22.64 -7.96
C VAL A 505 30.00 -22.01 -6.65
N SER A 506 30.69 -22.27 -5.55
CA SER A 506 30.20 -21.94 -4.20
C SER A 506 31.15 -21.10 -3.35
N THR A 507 32.35 -20.82 -3.85
CA THR A 507 33.33 -19.94 -3.23
C THR A 507 33.63 -18.73 -4.11
N ASN A 508 34.14 -17.65 -3.50
CA ASN A 508 34.50 -16.44 -4.26
C ASN A 508 35.64 -16.70 -5.24
N LEU A 509 36.59 -17.57 -4.88
CA LEU A 509 37.73 -17.92 -5.73
C LEU A 509 37.27 -18.75 -6.94
N GLU A 510 36.41 -19.75 -6.73
CA GLU A 510 35.83 -20.53 -7.83
C GLU A 510 35.02 -19.65 -8.78
N LEU A 511 34.27 -18.68 -8.25
CA LEU A 511 33.54 -17.72 -9.08
C LEU A 511 34.52 -16.93 -9.95
N LEU A 512 35.55 -16.34 -9.38
CA LEU A 512 36.52 -15.55 -10.12
C LEU A 512 37.27 -16.38 -11.19
N GLN A 513 37.63 -17.62 -10.85
CA GLN A 513 38.22 -18.60 -11.78
C GLN A 513 37.27 -18.97 -12.93
N ALA A 514 36.00 -19.22 -12.61
CA ALA A 514 34.98 -19.55 -13.61
C ALA A 514 34.77 -18.39 -14.58
N VAL A 515 34.70 -17.16 -14.07
CA VAL A 515 34.55 -15.95 -14.89
C VAL A 515 35.75 -15.79 -15.83
N ARG A 516 36.99 -15.86 -15.32
CA ARG A 516 38.19 -15.72 -16.17
C ARG A 516 38.28 -16.79 -17.26
N ARG A 517 37.83 -18.01 -16.97
CA ARG A 517 37.79 -19.10 -17.96
C ARG A 517 36.77 -18.85 -19.08
N VAL A 518 35.64 -18.22 -18.77
CA VAL A 518 34.59 -17.95 -19.77
C VAL A 518 34.82 -16.63 -20.51
N GLU A 519 35.39 -15.62 -19.84
CA GLU A 519 35.64 -14.28 -20.37
C GLU A 519 37.15 -13.96 -20.29
N PRO A 520 38.01 -14.62 -21.08
CA PRO A 520 39.47 -14.50 -20.96
C PRO A 520 39.99 -13.09 -21.24
N ASP A 521 39.38 -12.37 -22.18
CA ASP A 521 39.83 -11.04 -22.63
C ASP A 521 39.19 -9.88 -21.85
N ALA A 522 38.10 -10.14 -21.12
CA ALA A 522 37.38 -9.12 -20.37
C ALA A 522 38.22 -8.56 -19.23
N VAL A 523 37.96 -7.29 -18.88
CA VAL A 523 38.53 -6.63 -17.71
C VAL A 523 37.74 -7.04 -16.48
N LEU A 524 38.28 -7.93 -15.67
CA LEU A 524 37.63 -8.46 -14.48
C LEU A 524 37.92 -7.60 -13.25
N LEU A 525 36.87 -7.06 -12.66
CA LEU A 525 36.91 -6.24 -11.47
C LEU A 525 36.35 -7.05 -10.31
N TYR A 526 37.21 -7.51 -9.40
CA TYR A 526 36.76 -8.22 -8.21
C TYR A 526 36.44 -7.23 -7.11
N LYS A 527 35.22 -7.27 -6.58
CA LYS A 527 34.82 -6.45 -5.44
C LYS A 527 34.58 -7.35 -4.22
N PRO A 528 35.47 -7.38 -3.22
CA PRO A 528 35.23 -8.16 -2.02
C PRO A 528 33.97 -7.71 -1.27
N HIS A 529 33.34 -8.62 -0.53
CA HIS A 529 32.20 -8.27 0.32
C HIS A 529 32.67 -7.43 1.52
N PRO A 530 31.97 -6.34 1.91
CA PRO A 530 32.42 -5.47 3.00
C PRO A 530 32.61 -6.19 4.35
N ASP A 531 31.75 -7.15 4.70
CA ASP A 531 31.92 -7.96 5.93
C ASP A 531 33.12 -8.92 5.86
N VAL A 532 33.53 -9.33 4.66
CA VAL A 532 34.72 -10.17 4.44
C VAL A 532 35.98 -9.32 4.50
N GLU A 533 35.96 -8.12 3.93
CA GLU A 533 37.05 -7.13 4.03
C GLU A 533 37.38 -6.80 5.47
N ARG A 534 36.35 -6.61 6.29
CA ARG A 534 36.47 -6.33 7.74
C ARG A 534 36.85 -7.56 8.57
N GLY A 535 37.02 -8.74 7.96
CA GLY A 535 37.36 -9.98 8.65
C GLY A 535 36.27 -10.53 9.56
N LEU A 536 35.00 -10.13 9.36
CA LEU A 536 33.87 -10.54 10.20
C LEU A 536 33.28 -11.89 9.76
N ARG A 537 33.53 -12.29 8.50
CA ARG A 537 32.92 -13.47 7.86
C ARG A 537 33.88 -14.17 6.88
N PRO A 538 33.69 -15.47 6.60
CA PRO A 538 34.51 -16.23 5.66
C PRO A 538 34.30 -15.80 4.20
N GLY A 539 35.27 -16.15 3.35
CA GLY A 539 35.29 -15.82 1.92
C GLY A 539 36.39 -14.87 1.47
N ARG A 540 37.39 -14.63 2.34
CA ARG A 540 38.52 -13.77 2.01
C ARG A 540 39.42 -14.45 0.98
N ILE A 541 39.61 -13.79 -0.16
CA ILE A 541 40.67 -14.10 -1.13
C ILE A 541 41.82 -13.12 -0.86
N THR A 542 43.06 -13.60 -0.84
CA THR A 542 44.20 -12.68 -0.74
C THR A 542 44.33 -11.84 -2.02
N GLN A 543 44.95 -10.66 -1.93
CA GLN A 543 45.14 -9.81 -3.11
C GLN A 543 45.93 -10.54 -4.20
N ASP A 544 46.99 -11.27 -3.83
CA ASP A 544 47.82 -12.02 -4.78
C ASP A 544 47.04 -13.15 -5.46
N GLU A 545 46.15 -13.84 -4.74
CA GLU A 545 45.29 -14.87 -5.34
C GLU A 545 44.23 -14.27 -6.27
N ALA A 546 43.60 -13.16 -5.86
CA ALA A 546 42.61 -12.49 -6.68
C ALA A 546 43.23 -11.96 -7.97
N MET A 547 44.41 -11.33 -7.90
CA MET A 547 45.10 -10.75 -9.06
C MET A 547 45.61 -11.79 -10.08
N LYS A 548 45.62 -13.10 -9.74
CA LYS A 548 45.85 -14.16 -10.74
C LYS A 548 44.73 -14.25 -11.78
N TYR A 549 43.53 -13.79 -11.42
CA TYR A 549 42.33 -13.91 -12.24
C TYR A 549 41.67 -12.56 -12.50
N ALA A 550 41.72 -11.61 -11.56
CA ALA A 550 41.18 -10.26 -11.70
C ALA A 550 42.23 -9.28 -12.25
N ASP A 551 41.75 -8.25 -12.93
CA ASP A 551 42.55 -7.11 -13.40
C ASP A 551 42.62 -5.98 -12.37
N ALA A 552 41.63 -5.89 -11.48
CA ALA A 552 41.66 -5.02 -10.32
C ALA A 552 40.83 -5.59 -9.17
N VAL A 553 41.26 -5.31 -7.93
CA VAL A 553 40.51 -5.56 -6.70
C VAL A 553 40.01 -4.23 -6.14
N LEU A 554 38.70 -4.10 -6.01
CA LEU A 554 38.01 -2.85 -5.70
C LEU A 554 37.55 -2.80 -4.23
N THR A 555 38.48 -2.52 -3.33
CA THR A 555 38.18 -2.39 -1.90
C THR A 555 37.55 -1.05 -1.56
N GLU A 556 36.68 -1.00 -0.55
CA GLU A 556 36.08 0.25 -0.01
C GLU A 556 35.31 1.11 -1.03
N THR A 557 34.91 0.52 -2.16
CA THR A 557 34.15 1.19 -3.23
C THR A 557 32.64 1.10 -3.04
N ASP A 558 31.89 2.11 -3.48
CA ASP A 558 30.42 2.07 -3.50
C ASP A 558 29.93 1.14 -4.63
N PRO A 559 29.22 0.03 -4.31
CA PRO A 559 28.63 -0.85 -5.33
C PRO A 559 27.75 -0.13 -6.35
N ALA A 560 26.95 0.87 -5.92
CA ALA A 560 26.01 1.56 -6.81
C ALA A 560 26.73 2.34 -7.91
N ALA A 561 27.82 3.03 -7.55
CA ALA A 561 28.65 3.79 -8.47
C ALA A 561 29.43 2.89 -9.44
N LEU A 562 29.81 1.69 -9.00
CA LEU A 562 30.49 0.70 -9.84
C LEU A 562 29.60 0.14 -10.94
N LEU A 563 28.32 -0.12 -10.64
CA LEU A 563 27.39 -0.64 -11.62
C LEU A 563 27.18 0.31 -12.81
N GLY A 564 27.41 1.62 -12.65
CA GLY A 564 27.39 2.58 -13.75
C GLY A 564 28.63 2.57 -14.65
N GLN A 565 29.66 1.78 -14.32
CA GLN A 565 30.97 1.78 -15.00
C GLN A 565 31.38 0.41 -15.58
N VAL A 566 30.47 -0.57 -15.52
CA VAL A 566 30.71 -1.95 -15.97
C VAL A 566 29.65 -2.39 -16.97
N ASP A 567 30.01 -3.31 -17.86
CA ASP A 567 29.12 -3.82 -18.90
C ASP A 567 28.34 -5.05 -18.43
N ALA A 568 28.91 -5.84 -17.51
CA ALA A 568 28.27 -7.04 -16.97
C ALA A 568 28.63 -7.31 -15.51
N VAL A 569 27.77 -8.07 -14.82
CA VAL A 569 27.99 -8.62 -13.48
C VAL A 569 27.90 -10.13 -13.53
N TRP A 570 28.91 -10.81 -12.97
CA TRP A 570 28.92 -12.26 -12.76
C TRP A 570 28.79 -12.59 -11.29
N THR A 571 27.74 -13.30 -10.90
CA THR A 571 27.40 -13.53 -9.48
C THR A 571 27.00 -14.98 -9.22
N MET A 572 27.19 -15.47 -7.99
CA MET A 572 26.53 -16.70 -7.55
C MET A 572 25.09 -16.38 -7.18
N THR A 573 24.89 -15.63 -6.10
CA THR A 573 23.55 -15.34 -5.54
C THR A 573 23.41 -13.93 -4.95
N SER A 574 24.40 -13.05 -5.16
CA SER A 574 24.44 -11.70 -4.58
C SER A 574 23.22 -10.86 -4.97
N LEU A 575 22.69 -10.07 -4.04
CA LEU A 575 21.67 -9.06 -4.37
C LEU A 575 22.17 -8.04 -5.41
N MET A 576 23.49 -7.87 -5.53
CA MET A 576 24.09 -6.97 -6.52
C MET A 576 23.71 -7.32 -7.97
N GLY A 577 23.42 -8.59 -8.28
CA GLY A 577 22.89 -8.95 -9.60
C GLY A 577 21.50 -8.36 -9.85
N PHE A 578 20.62 -8.32 -8.85
CA PHE A 578 19.35 -7.61 -8.99
C PHE A 578 19.55 -6.10 -9.14
N GLU A 579 20.47 -5.51 -8.39
CA GLU A 579 20.80 -4.08 -8.51
C GLU A 579 21.40 -3.70 -9.87
N ALA A 580 22.10 -4.64 -10.51
CA ALA A 580 22.64 -4.52 -11.86
C ALA A 580 21.51 -4.54 -12.90
N LEU A 581 20.53 -5.44 -12.76
CA LEU A 581 19.33 -5.45 -13.61
C LEU A 581 18.58 -4.12 -13.56
N LEU A 582 18.42 -3.51 -12.37
CA LEU A 582 17.80 -2.19 -12.22
C LEU A 582 18.50 -1.08 -13.03
N ARG A 583 19.78 -1.27 -13.36
CA ARG A 583 20.62 -0.30 -14.07
C ARG A 583 20.83 -0.66 -15.54
N GLY A 584 20.23 -1.75 -16.01
CA GLY A 584 20.39 -2.22 -17.39
C GLY A 584 21.75 -2.86 -17.67
N VAL A 585 22.45 -3.36 -16.64
CA VAL A 585 23.72 -4.07 -16.77
C VAL A 585 23.44 -5.56 -17.01
N ASP A 586 24.20 -6.20 -17.90
CA ASP A 586 24.08 -7.64 -18.15
C ASP A 586 24.38 -8.44 -16.88
N VAL A 587 23.59 -9.48 -16.60
CA VAL A 587 23.78 -10.31 -15.41
C VAL A 587 23.91 -11.77 -15.78
N ILE A 588 25.01 -12.37 -15.33
CA ILE A 588 25.30 -13.79 -15.49
C ILE A 588 25.29 -14.45 -14.12
N CYS A 589 24.50 -15.51 -13.96
CA CYS A 589 24.33 -16.21 -12.70
C CYS A 589 24.94 -17.62 -12.78
N THR A 590 25.93 -17.88 -11.91
CA THR A 590 26.47 -19.24 -11.70
C THR A 590 25.60 -20.04 -10.72
N GLY A 591 24.94 -19.36 -9.79
CA GLY A 591 23.91 -19.92 -8.91
C GLY A 591 22.50 -19.52 -9.34
N LEU A 592 21.54 -19.71 -8.43
CA LEU A 592 20.11 -19.55 -8.66
C LEU A 592 19.46 -18.56 -7.66
N PRO A 593 19.85 -17.27 -7.67
CA PRO A 593 19.20 -16.23 -6.86
C PRO A 593 17.73 -16.04 -7.25
N PHE A 594 16.97 -15.30 -6.46
CA PHE A 594 15.53 -15.11 -6.69
C PHE A 594 15.19 -14.51 -8.07
N TYR A 595 16.11 -13.72 -8.64
CA TYR A 595 15.94 -13.03 -9.93
C TYR A 595 16.44 -13.83 -11.13
N ALA A 596 17.07 -15.00 -10.92
CA ALA A 596 17.49 -15.91 -11.99
C ALA A 596 16.32 -16.79 -12.48
N GLY A 597 16.36 -17.24 -13.73
CA GLY A 597 15.39 -18.17 -14.32
C GLY A 597 14.12 -17.51 -14.88
N TRP A 598 14.08 -16.19 -14.99
CA TRP A 598 12.91 -15.45 -15.49
C TRP A 598 13.14 -14.76 -16.85
N GLY A 599 14.28 -15.02 -17.49
CA GLY A 599 14.64 -14.47 -18.81
C GLY A 599 15.27 -13.07 -18.78
N LEU A 600 15.62 -12.55 -17.60
CA LEU A 600 16.33 -11.27 -17.42
C LEU A 600 17.85 -11.46 -17.22
N THR A 601 18.27 -12.68 -16.94
CA THR A 601 19.67 -13.05 -16.66
C THR A 601 20.12 -14.16 -17.62
N ARG A 602 21.43 -14.30 -17.81
CA ARG A 602 22.03 -15.50 -18.39
C ARG A 602 22.36 -16.47 -17.25
N ASP A 603 21.55 -17.49 -17.11
CA ASP A 603 21.71 -18.48 -16.04
C ASP A 603 22.54 -19.67 -16.52
N LEU A 604 23.53 -20.10 -15.72
CA LEU A 604 24.34 -21.28 -15.99
C LEU A 604 23.77 -22.56 -15.37
N ASP A 605 22.74 -22.40 -14.55
CA ASP A 605 21.88 -23.46 -14.03
C ASP A 605 20.42 -23.04 -14.20
N HIS A 606 19.45 -23.91 -13.92
CA HIS A 606 18.04 -23.58 -14.06
C HIS A 606 17.18 -24.17 -12.96
N VAL A 607 16.11 -23.46 -12.61
CA VAL A 607 15.05 -23.97 -11.74
C VAL A 607 13.88 -24.45 -12.62
N PRO A 608 13.57 -25.75 -12.69
CA PRO A 608 12.55 -26.27 -13.61
C PRO A 608 11.13 -25.69 -13.47
N ARG A 609 10.80 -25.09 -12.31
CA ARG A 609 9.48 -24.48 -12.05
C ARG A 609 9.41 -22.99 -12.47
N ARG A 610 10.54 -22.31 -12.68
CA ARG A 610 10.57 -20.92 -13.18
C ARG A 610 10.48 -20.94 -14.71
N ARG A 611 9.25 -21.04 -15.22
CA ARG A 611 8.98 -21.25 -16.66
C ARG A 611 8.48 -20.02 -17.40
N VAL A 612 8.00 -19.01 -16.67
CA VAL A 612 7.47 -17.78 -17.26
C VAL A 612 8.59 -16.76 -17.43
N ARG A 613 8.52 -15.97 -18.50
CA ARG A 613 9.35 -14.78 -18.66
C ARG A 613 8.64 -13.58 -18.04
N VAL A 614 9.40 -12.71 -17.41
CA VAL A 614 8.89 -11.44 -16.86
C VAL A 614 9.71 -10.27 -17.37
N SER A 615 9.10 -9.08 -17.42
CA SER A 615 9.84 -7.84 -17.64
C SER A 615 10.57 -7.41 -16.37
N LEU A 616 11.51 -6.46 -16.47
CA LEU A 616 12.19 -5.91 -15.31
C LEU A 616 11.19 -5.27 -14.33
N GLU A 617 10.22 -4.54 -14.86
CA GLU A 617 9.12 -3.93 -14.11
C GLU A 617 8.31 -5.01 -13.37
N GLY A 618 8.05 -6.15 -14.01
CA GLY A 618 7.34 -7.28 -13.39
C GLY A 618 8.10 -7.87 -12.22
N LEU A 619 9.41 -8.09 -12.39
CA LEU A 619 10.29 -8.56 -11.32
C LEU A 619 10.36 -7.53 -10.17
N VAL A 620 10.50 -6.25 -10.49
CA VAL A 620 10.56 -5.15 -9.51
C VAL A 620 9.25 -5.02 -8.74
N HIS A 621 8.11 -5.10 -9.43
CA HIS A 621 6.82 -5.03 -8.77
C HIS A 621 6.65 -6.19 -7.77
N ALA A 622 7.00 -7.42 -8.17
CA ALA A 622 6.94 -8.55 -7.26
C ALA A 622 7.92 -8.39 -6.07
N ALA A 623 9.18 -8.06 -6.36
CA ALA A 623 10.26 -8.06 -5.38
C ALA A 623 10.24 -6.86 -4.42
N LEU A 624 9.85 -5.67 -4.89
CA LEU A 624 9.90 -4.42 -4.11
C LEU A 624 8.52 -3.89 -3.72
N ILE A 625 7.43 -4.27 -4.39
CA ILE A 625 6.09 -3.76 -4.07
C ILE A 625 5.25 -4.82 -3.35
N ASP A 626 5.12 -6.02 -3.91
CA ASP A 626 4.23 -7.04 -3.37
C ASP A 626 4.83 -7.81 -2.18
N TYR A 627 6.09 -8.23 -2.30
CA TYR A 627 6.71 -9.18 -1.38
C TYR A 627 7.03 -8.57 0.00
N PRO A 628 7.87 -7.52 0.11
CA PRO A 628 8.20 -6.92 1.40
C PRO A 628 7.05 -6.12 2.03
N ARG A 629 7.16 -5.92 3.33
CA ARG A 629 6.47 -4.86 4.09
C ARG A 629 7.48 -3.78 4.44
N TYR A 630 7.05 -2.53 4.36
CA TYR A 630 7.85 -1.37 4.75
C TYR A 630 7.27 -0.72 6.00
N PHE A 631 8.16 -0.09 6.77
CA PHE A 631 7.82 0.65 7.96
C PHE A 631 8.59 1.97 7.98
N ASP A 632 7.87 3.06 8.16
CA ASP A 632 8.47 4.37 8.28
C ASP A 632 8.91 4.61 9.73
N PRO A 633 10.23 4.77 10.00
CA PRO A 633 10.74 4.99 11.36
C PRO A 633 10.33 6.35 11.94
N VAL A 634 9.93 7.31 11.09
CA VAL A 634 9.52 8.66 11.50
C VAL A 634 8.10 8.62 12.06
N THR A 635 7.13 8.18 11.26
CA THR A 635 5.72 8.08 11.70
C THR A 635 5.44 6.85 12.56
N ARG A 636 6.33 5.86 12.55
CA ARG A 636 6.16 4.53 13.17
C ARG A 636 4.94 3.77 12.62
N GLN A 637 4.68 3.92 11.33
CA GLN A 637 3.54 3.29 10.65
C GLN A 637 4.00 2.41 9.48
N PRO A 638 3.23 1.38 9.12
CA PRO A 638 3.42 0.69 7.84
C PRO A 638 3.32 1.71 6.71
N CYS A 639 4.21 1.63 5.72
CA CYS A 639 4.27 2.58 4.61
C CYS A 639 4.42 1.87 3.25
N PRO A 640 4.17 2.56 2.14
CA PRO A 640 4.49 2.06 0.81
C PRO A 640 6.00 2.21 0.51
N VAL A 641 6.49 1.50 -0.51
CA VAL A 641 7.93 1.46 -0.86
C VAL A 641 8.49 2.83 -1.22
N GLU A 642 7.66 3.70 -1.80
CA GLU A 642 8.02 5.06 -2.19
C GLU A 642 8.50 5.87 -0.98
N VAL A 643 7.81 5.76 0.17
CA VAL A 643 8.21 6.39 1.42
C VAL A 643 9.54 5.80 1.92
N ALA A 644 9.75 4.50 1.78
CA ALA A 644 11.02 3.89 2.16
C ALA A 644 12.19 4.40 1.30
N VAL A 645 11.97 4.63 0.00
CA VAL A 645 12.94 5.26 -0.90
C VAL A 645 13.24 6.70 -0.45
N ASP A 646 12.21 7.50 -0.16
CA ASP A 646 12.39 8.87 0.39
C ASP A 646 13.23 8.85 1.67
N ARG A 647 12.91 7.95 2.61
CA ARG A 647 13.66 7.81 3.88
C ARG A 647 15.10 7.35 3.70
N LEU A 648 15.40 6.61 2.63
CA LEU A 648 16.77 6.22 2.31
C LEU A 648 17.54 7.38 1.63
N GLN A 649 16.85 8.30 0.94
CA GLN A 649 17.45 9.51 0.38
C GLN A 649 17.72 10.56 1.47
N ASP A 650 16.78 10.76 2.38
CA ASP A 650 16.88 11.74 3.45
C ASP A 650 17.91 11.31 4.52
N SER A 651 18.92 12.15 4.74
CA SER A 651 19.98 11.93 5.74
C SER A 651 19.49 12.00 7.20
N GLU A 652 18.26 12.46 7.43
CA GLU A 652 17.64 12.61 8.76
C GLU A 652 17.23 11.28 9.42
N THR A 653 17.23 10.16 8.70
CA THR A 653 17.04 8.84 9.35
C THR A 653 18.18 8.41 10.26
N GLY A 654 19.28 9.17 10.25
CA GLY A 654 20.33 9.20 11.28
C GLY A 654 21.21 7.95 11.33
N PRO A 655 22.51 8.08 11.66
CA PRO A 655 23.33 6.91 11.97
C PRO A 655 22.77 6.17 13.20
N ALA A 656 23.00 4.85 13.28
CA ALA A 656 22.61 4.03 14.42
C ALA A 656 22.92 4.74 15.75
N ARG A 657 21.94 4.76 16.67
CA ARG A 657 22.09 5.35 18.01
C ARG A 657 23.43 4.89 18.61
N PRO A 658 24.21 5.76 19.29
CA PRO A 658 25.54 5.41 19.82
C PRO A 658 25.57 4.08 20.61
N ALA A 659 24.49 3.78 21.35
CA ALA A 659 24.30 2.51 22.05
C ALA A 659 24.26 1.27 21.14
N LEU A 660 23.66 1.37 19.94
CA LEU A 660 23.65 0.29 18.94
C LEU A 660 25.02 0.12 18.29
N ARG A 661 25.79 1.19 18.07
CA ARG A 661 27.19 1.08 17.62
C ARG A 661 28.09 0.40 18.66
N ILE A 662 27.90 0.68 19.94
CA ILE A 662 28.62 0.02 21.03
C ILE A 662 28.22 -1.47 21.11
N LEU A 663 26.93 -1.77 20.97
CA LEU A 663 26.43 -3.16 20.93
C LEU A 663 26.95 -3.92 19.70
N ALA A 664 27.03 -3.28 18.53
CA ALA A 664 27.59 -3.85 17.30
C ALA A 664 29.08 -4.18 17.47
N LYS A 665 29.86 -3.25 18.05
CA LYS A 665 31.27 -3.47 18.38
C LYS A 665 31.44 -4.58 19.43
N ALA A 666 30.60 -4.61 20.46
CA ALA A 666 30.61 -5.67 21.46
C ALA A 666 30.21 -7.04 20.87
N GLN A 667 29.24 -7.09 19.96
CA GLN A 667 28.87 -8.31 19.23
C GLN A 667 29.99 -8.78 18.29
N GLY A 668 30.69 -7.87 17.61
CA GLY A 668 31.86 -8.20 16.80
C GLY A 668 33.02 -8.78 17.63
N LEU A 669 33.25 -8.21 18.83
CA LEU A 669 34.25 -8.71 19.79
C LEU A 669 33.85 -10.05 20.41
N LEU A 670 32.55 -10.30 20.59
CA LEU A 670 31.99 -11.52 21.18
C LEU A 670 31.56 -12.58 20.14
N ALA A 671 31.69 -12.30 18.84
CA ALA A 671 31.39 -13.27 17.77
C ALA A 671 32.30 -14.50 17.83
N SER A 672 33.49 -14.36 18.43
CA SER A 672 34.39 -15.45 18.81
C SER A 672 33.88 -16.33 19.97
N ARG A 673 32.75 -15.97 20.59
CA ARG A 673 32.08 -16.69 21.69
C ARG A 673 30.58 -16.91 21.41
N ALA A 674 30.24 -17.26 20.17
CA ALA A 674 28.86 -17.46 19.68
C ALA A 674 28.03 -18.46 20.51
N ASP A 675 28.68 -19.31 21.30
CA ASP A 675 28.09 -20.37 22.12
C ASP A 675 27.36 -19.83 23.35
N LEU A 676 27.70 -18.62 23.81
CA LEU A 676 27.13 -18.00 25.02
C LEU A 676 25.91 -17.11 24.74
N TRP A 677 25.53 -16.91 23.47
CA TRP A 677 24.52 -15.94 23.03
C TRP A 677 23.40 -16.53 22.13
N ARG A 678 23.26 -17.87 22.10
CA ARG A 678 22.17 -18.56 21.38
C ARG A 678 20.84 -18.49 22.12
#